data_AF-A0A134AIB7-F1
#
_entry.id   AF-A0A134AIB7-F1
#
_cell.length_a   1.000
_cell.length_b   1.000
_cell.length_c   1.000
_cell.angle_alpha   90.00
_cell.angle_beta   90.00
_cell.angle_gamma   90.00
#
_symmetry.space_group_name_H-M   'P 1'
#
loop_
_entity.id
_entity.type
_entity.pdbx_description
1 polymer ?
#
loop_
_entity_poly.entity_id
_entity_poly.type
_entity_poly.pdbx_seq_one_letter_code
_entity_poly.pdbx_strand_id
1 'polypeptide(L)'
;MNRKRKLYFTFLLAFVFGLFSLNSQAFAEEMNSTAEMAIEAGEVKADAEANAAVDRESPAISEGKLSDEDQKILSGGGTGVKSESVHELKSDVNSLNEEKTIPDDEATSAVNDENAKSEAPSQDGKNLAEQGKDLKSSEESDALDKKEATLEVAEEKEAESVASDDPEAKGIYLNGESGKDENDGLTKETAVNTFKKAKELIEKEVNKAITKIFVTGTTSVEGDISLKDKDAKLVRDKEFNGYLLKVNEGKTATLKNITIDGNSDENKTIENSLVYVDGGTLNIEEGAVLRNNKIKKIENTATRGGAVYANNATVNMTGGLIEENQATYGGGVYLHGSTLNFSGGTIKANESKLVHDTAYSQYYSAGGGIAAYEGSTIKMSGEAEVSGNTAAEIGGGISLGTNQAGGTNHLYMTGGTIDGNTAGSAGGGLFIQGGIRNGHQSIAEITAGKITNNTMTGKGKTDKAFGGGGIYVNGVANPWTWQGHTYYGANGELHIKNVLITDNTAKWQGAGMANCPISKTTIYVNDGAAIYGNHAEREGNDFFAYSNKRYGAHSGEAKYKLSKWMLGGAPFNWTTPDGKPLADDKHEGILPAGTGFFLPGNGLALNANSKGNALTEVLTKVIISGNHSATRGGGIGSNGSVTIGTDDKTTKVKVEKKWDDGDNANNKRPSTIEVQLLARIGDEEYLVETKKVSKDDNWKATFSNLPMYSEKGEISYFVKEVGIKGYESTVTGDKEKGFTITNKEKPEEPKTRDIKVTKRWDLVDGEKPVDKIDVELYRNGESTGKKLELNAGNNWSGEFKGLEIADKNTPAVEYRYSIKEVGEVNGLIQFGSKTFEVSYSGDMESGFILTNKEKPEIPPETPPTPPTRDIHIVKKWDLVGNEKPVARIEVELYRDGKATGKVLELNESNNWSGSFTGLEVRDGSDPSRDYIYTVKERGENGGFLRIGDRDFDVSYEGSMDSGFVITNKEKPEIPPETPPEEPEKPGKPNEPETPETPDVPDKPDKPNKPGNPGAPQTGDGFDMNLWAGLASLSVAALGFIGSKKRRDEE
;
A
#
# COMPACT_ATOMS: atom_id res chain seq x y z
N MET A 1 66.26 -8.64 -7.69
CA MET A 1 66.00 -9.64 -6.62
C MET A 1 65.01 -9.08 -5.61
N ASN A 2 64.40 -9.96 -4.78
CA ASN A 2 63.62 -9.72 -3.56
C ASN A 2 63.51 -8.29 -2.94
N ARG A 3 62.26 -7.88 -2.62
CA ARG A 3 61.76 -7.34 -1.31
C ARG A 3 62.31 -5.99 -0.78
N LYS A 4 61.61 -5.18 0.04
CA LYS A 4 60.20 -5.08 0.52
C LYS A 4 60.03 -3.75 1.32
N ARG A 5 58.85 -3.11 1.24
CA ARG A 5 58.12 -2.34 2.32
C ARG A 5 58.80 -1.05 2.89
N LYS A 6 58.08 0.09 3.00
CA LYS A 6 57.25 0.63 4.15
C LYS A 6 58.10 0.87 5.44
N LEU A 7 57.89 1.92 6.26
CA LEU A 7 56.68 2.75 6.52
C LEU A 7 57.01 4.14 7.20
N TYR A 8 56.28 5.20 6.83
CA TYR A 8 55.81 6.43 7.56
C TYR A 8 56.56 7.02 8.79
N PHE A 9 56.64 8.38 8.84
CA PHE A 9 55.99 9.20 9.89
C PHE A 9 55.66 10.65 9.42
N THR A 10 55.37 11.60 10.35
CA THR A 10 54.43 12.74 10.16
C THR A 10 54.82 14.03 10.96
N PHE A 11 54.11 15.17 10.72
CA PHE A 11 54.03 16.49 11.41
C PHE A 11 54.94 17.67 10.94
N LEU A 12 54.61 18.98 11.09
CA LEU A 12 53.33 19.77 10.97
C LEU A 12 53.57 21.32 11.16
N LEU A 13 53.02 22.19 10.28
CA LEU A 13 52.60 23.64 10.44
C LEU A 13 53.56 24.72 11.07
N ALA A 14 53.42 26.06 10.91
CA ALA A 14 52.50 26.96 10.15
C ALA A 14 53.04 28.41 9.95
N PHE A 15 52.29 29.25 9.19
CA PHE A 15 52.41 30.70 8.91
C PHE A 15 53.47 31.10 7.84
N VAL A 16 53.47 32.28 7.19
CA VAL A 16 52.80 33.60 7.43
C VAL A 16 52.19 34.21 6.13
N PHE A 17 51.33 35.23 6.25
CA PHE A 17 50.81 36.12 5.18
C PHE A 17 51.91 37.03 4.56
N GLY A 18 51.76 37.72 3.41
CA GLY A 18 50.67 37.81 2.41
C GLY A 18 50.43 39.26 1.91
N LEU A 19 50.24 39.51 0.59
CA LEU A 19 49.85 40.84 0.04
C LEU A 19 49.48 40.85 -1.47
N PHE A 20 48.25 41.24 -1.84
CA PHE A 20 47.82 42.24 -2.86
C PHE A 20 46.31 42.12 -3.17
N SER A 21 45.67 43.20 -3.68
CA SER A 21 44.21 43.42 -3.58
C SER A 21 43.56 44.01 -4.87
N LEU A 22 42.23 44.23 -4.81
CA LEU A 22 41.31 44.88 -5.80
C LEU A 22 40.79 43.93 -6.90
N ASN A 23 39.51 43.93 -7.32
CA ASN A 23 38.24 44.52 -6.82
C ASN A 23 37.08 43.71 -7.47
N SER A 24 35.80 43.72 -7.07
CA SER A 24 34.98 44.44 -6.08
C SER A 24 33.69 43.60 -5.83
N GLN A 25 33.24 43.35 -4.59
CA GLN A 25 32.05 43.96 -3.91
C GLN A 25 30.69 43.83 -4.63
N ALA A 26 29.52 43.65 -3.99
CA ALA A 26 29.06 43.60 -2.58
C ALA A 26 27.58 43.06 -2.57
N PHE A 27 26.80 42.77 -1.51
CA PHE A 27 26.85 42.66 -0.02
C PHE A 27 25.51 41.97 0.42
N ALA A 28 25.18 41.63 1.67
CA ALA A 28 25.88 41.14 2.88
C ALA A 28 24.85 40.89 4.03
N GLU A 29 25.32 40.37 5.18
CA GLU A 29 24.79 40.63 6.56
C GLU A 29 23.41 40.03 7.00
N GLU A 30 23.10 39.77 8.28
CA GLU A 30 23.81 40.08 9.56
C GLU A 30 23.51 39.07 10.73
N MET A 31 24.52 38.80 11.60
CA MET A 31 24.49 38.63 13.10
C MET A 31 23.50 37.69 13.87
N ASN A 32 23.72 37.17 15.11
CA ASN A 32 24.83 36.98 16.12
C ASN A 32 24.33 35.95 17.22
N SER A 33 24.84 35.65 18.45
CA SER A 33 26.02 35.99 19.30
C SER A 33 26.18 35.05 20.54
N THR A 34 27.42 34.63 20.87
CA THR A 34 28.07 34.47 22.23
C THR A 34 27.48 33.70 23.44
N ALA A 35 28.34 32.88 24.11
CA ALA A 35 28.56 32.83 25.58
C ALA A 35 29.89 32.04 25.94
N GLU A 36 30.49 32.24 27.14
CA GLU A 36 31.85 31.73 27.53
C GLU A 36 31.99 31.26 29.01
N MET A 37 33.22 30.81 29.40
CA MET A 37 33.80 30.58 30.76
C MET A 37 33.55 29.21 31.44
N ALA A 38 34.44 28.63 32.29
CA ALA A 38 35.88 28.82 32.64
C ALA A 38 36.40 27.50 33.31
N ILE A 39 37.60 26.97 33.01
CA ILE A 39 38.95 27.18 33.63
C ILE A 39 39.06 26.93 35.16
N GLU A 40 39.70 25.80 35.54
CA GLU A 40 40.79 25.69 36.55
C GLU A 40 41.35 24.23 36.56
N ALA A 41 42.22 23.82 37.50
CA ALA A 41 43.68 23.84 37.39
C ALA A 41 44.36 22.80 38.32
N GLY A 42 45.70 22.66 38.26
CA GLY A 42 46.55 21.89 39.19
C GLY A 42 46.91 20.47 38.70
N GLU A 43 48.14 20.09 38.31
CA GLU A 43 49.51 20.22 38.88
C GLU A 43 49.89 19.21 40.00
N VAL A 44 51.13 18.65 40.10
CA VAL A 44 52.16 18.23 39.11
C VAL A 44 53.33 17.48 39.81
N LYS A 45 54.08 16.60 39.10
CA LYS A 45 55.36 15.92 39.50
C LYS A 45 55.28 14.85 40.64
N ALA A 46 55.98 13.69 40.63
CA ALA A 46 57.38 13.28 40.34
C ALA A 46 58.29 13.29 41.62
N ASP A 47 59.36 12.51 41.80
CA ASP A 47 60.08 11.53 40.94
C ASP A 47 60.98 10.57 41.78
N ALA A 48 61.61 9.57 41.15
CA ALA A 48 62.82 8.82 41.61
C ALA A 48 62.72 7.93 42.91
N GLU A 49 63.63 6.98 43.22
CA GLU A 49 64.83 6.47 42.54
C GLU A 49 65.11 4.96 42.81
N ALA A 50 66.17 4.40 42.20
CA ALA A 50 66.41 2.97 41.98
C ALA A 50 67.18 2.21 43.08
N ASN A 51 67.17 0.86 42.99
CA ASN A 51 68.38 0.03 42.77
C ASN A 51 68.04 -1.43 42.38
N ALA A 52 69.00 -2.21 41.85
CA ALA A 52 68.72 -3.43 41.06
C ALA A 52 69.60 -4.66 41.37
N ALA A 53 69.12 -5.88 41.08
CA ALA A 53 69.92 -7.11 40.99
C ALA A 53 69.26 -8.29 40.21
N VAL A 54 69.97 -8.80 39.19
CA VAL A 54 70.04 -10.21 38.68
C VAL A 54 68.75 -10.96 38.21
N ASP A 55 68.47 -10.82 36.91
CA ASP A 55 68.30 -11.87 35.87
C ASP A 55 68.14 -13.37 36.29
N ARG A 56 66.96 -14.01 36.04
CA ARG A 56 66.73 -15.04 34.98
C ARG A 56 65.44 -15.91 35.10
N GLU A 57 64.82 -16.08 33.92
CA GLU A 57 64.08 -17.25 33.35
C GLU A 57 62.88 -17.95 34.05
N SER A 58 61.96 -18.40 33.17
CA SER A 58 60.74 -19.21 33.33
C SER A 58 60.88 -20.50 34.18
N PRO A 59 59.78 -21.09 34.70
CA PRO A 59 58.98 -22.00 33.86
C PRO A 59 57.46 -22.10 34.18
N ALA A 60 56.82 -23.10 33.56
CA ALA A 60 55.40 -23.45 33.59
C ALA A 60 54.84 -23.93 34.95
N ILE A 61 53.52 -24.14 35.01
CA ILE A 61 52.80 -24.81 36.09
C ILE A 61 52.11 -26.07 35.54
N SER A 62 52.23 -27.18 36.26
CA SER A 62 51.58 -28.47 35.97
C SER A 62 50.96 -29.09 37.23
N GLU A 63 50.03 -30.03 37.02
CA GLU A 63 49.33 -30.95 37.94
C GLU A 63 49.71 -31.01 39.44
N GLY A 64 48.68 -31.15 40.27
CA GLY A 64 48.72 -31.91 41.53
C GLY A 64 47.62 -32.99 41.54
N LYS A 65 47.98 -34.23 41.82
CA LYS A 65 47.08 -35.41 41.87
C LYS A 65 46.94 -35.96 43.30
N LEU A 66 45.85 -36.71 43.54
CA LEU A 66 45.70 -37.98 44.29
C LEU A 66 44.19 -38.16 44.65
N SER A 67 43.61 -39.36 44.79
CA SER A 67 44.12 -40.75 44.71
C SER A 67 43.04 -41.71 44.18
N ASP A 68 43.41 -42.93 43.79
CA ASP A 68 42.51 -44.01 43.35
C ASP A 68 42.01 -44.89 44.52
N GLU A 69 40.82 -45.52 44.39
CA GLU A 69 40.52 -46.89 44.85
C GLU A 69 39.18 -47.44 44.29
N ASP A 70 39.20 -48.72 43.85
CA ASP A 70 38.17 -49.80 43.83
C ASP A 70 36.63 -49.56 43.92
N GLN A 71 35.73 -50.42 43.39
CA GLN A 71 35.74 -51.43 42.31
C GLN A 71 34.29 -52.00 42.11
N LYS A 72 33.83 -52.26 40.86
CA LYS A 72 32.76 -53.25 40.49
C LYS A 72 31.31 -52.98 41.07
N ILE A 73 30.20 -53.64 40.67
CA ILE A 73 29.87 -54.64 39.62
C ILE A 73 28.40 -54.53 39.10
N LEU A 74 28.18 -55.07 37.88
CA LEU A 74 26.98 -55.56 37.15
C LEU A 74 25.53 -55.53 37.73
N SER A 75 24.57 -55.57 36.77
CA SER A 75 23.20 -56.14 36.84
C SER A 75 22.12 -55.36 37.60
N GLY A 76 20.82 -55.54 37.32
CA GLY A 76 20.16 -56.27 36.22
C GLY A 76 18.78 -56.83 36.60
N GLY A 77 17.71 -56.38 35.93
CA GLY A 77 16.32 -56.64 36.33
C GLY A 77 15.88 -55.78 37.53
N GLY A 78 14.60 -55.71 37.90
CA GLY A 78 13.41 -56.31 37.26
C GLY A 78 12.35 -56.71 38.30
N THR A 79 11.07 -56.40 38.04
CA THR A 79 9.87 -56.65 38.89
C THR A 79 9.81 -55.84 40.20
N GLY A 80 8.63 -55.42 40.72
CA GLY A 80 7.26 -55.47 40.17
C GLY A 80 6.19 -55.31 41.28
N VAL A 81 4.90 -55.59 40.96
CA VAL A 81 3.80 -55.91 41.93
C VAL A 81 3.26 -54.69 42.73
N LYS A 82 1.97 -54.35 42.91
CA LYS A 82 0.58 -54.84 42.58
C LYS A 82 -0.29 -53.60 42.26
N SER A 83 -1.28 -53.59 41.36
CA SER A 83 -2.61 -54.25 41.30
C SER A 83 -3.76 -53.57 42.08
N GLU A 84 -4.88 -53.32 41.35
CA GLU A 84 -6.30 -53.49 41.73
C GLU A 84 -6.97 -52.49 42.73
N SER A 85 -8.27 -52.11 42.63
CA SER A 85 -9.33 -52.46 41.66
C SER A 85 -10.49 -51.42 41.58
N VAL A 86 -10.97 -51.18 40.35
CA VAL A 86 -12.35 -51.30 39.80
C VAL A 86 -13.60 -50.95 40.64
N HIS A 87 -14.37 -49.97 40.14
CA HIS A 87 -15.83 -49.99 39.86
C HIS A 87 -16.16 -48.67 39.07
N GLU A 88 -16.94 -48.57 37.97
CA GLU A 88 -18.11 -49.30 37.43
C GLU A 88 -19.37 -49.13 38.31
N LEU A 89 -20.57 -48.75 37.84
CA LEU A 89 -21.25 -48.85 36.53
C LEU A 89 -22.27 -47.69 36.33
N LYS A 90 -22.63 -47.38 35.06
CA LYS A 90 -23.99 -47.08 34.51
C LYS A 90 -24.90 -45.99 35.17
N SER A 91 -25.89 -45.41 34.50
CA SER A 91 -26.23 -45.20 33.07
C SER A 91 -27.50 -44.35 33.00
N ASP A 92 -27.73 -43.60 31.92
CA ASP A 92 -29.10 -43.35 31.46
C ASP A 92 -29.16 -43.19 29.94
N VAL A 93 -30.30 -43.55 29.32
CA VAL A 93 -30.48 -43.68 27.87
C VAL A 93 -31.92 -43.33 27.46
N ASN A 94 -32.07 -42.47 26.45
CA ASN A 94 -33.21 -42.38 25.51
C ASN A 94 -32.75 -41.46 24.35
N SER A 95 -32.71 -41.88 23.07
CA SER A 95 -33.83 -42.18 22.14
C SER A 95 -34.56 -40.88 21.70
N LEU A 96 -34.87 -40.61 20.43
CA LEU A 96 -35.02 -41.41 19.18
C LEU A 96 -34.22 -40.74 18.01
N ASN A 97 -33.90 -41.30 16.83
CA ASN A 97 -34.66 -42.01 15.78
C ASN A 97 -35.83 -41.17 15.19
N GLU A 98 -36.16 -41.14 13.89
CA GLU A 98 -35.84 -41.94 12.67
C GLU A 98 -35.47 -40.93 11.52
N GLU A 99 -34.69 -41.17 10.46
CA GLU A 99 -34.65 -42.21 9.41
C GLU A 99 -35.88 -42.30 8.48
N LYS A 100 -35.71 -41.98 7.18
CA LYS A 100 -36.61 -42.44 6.09
C LYS A 100 -35.96 -42.39 4.70
N THR A 101 -36.38 -43.30 3.83
CA THR A 101 -35.80 -43.60 2.50
C THR A 101 -36.77 -43.36 1.32
N ILE A 102 -36.19 -43.09 0.13
CA ILE A 102 -36.45 -43.68 -1.23
C ILE A 102 -37.90 -44.12 -1.52
N PRO A 103 -38.59 -43.65 -2.59
CA PRO A 103 -38.31 -44.14 -3.97
C PRO A 103 -38.53 -43.23 -5.22
N ASP A 104 -37.65 -43.45 -6.21
CA ASP A 104 -37.84 -43.83 -7.64
C ASP A 104 -38.49 -42.95 -8.74
N ASP A 105 -38.07 -43.28 -9.99
CA ASP A 105 -38.55 -42.99 -11.37
C ASP A 105 -38.63 -41.51 -11.85
N GLU A 106 -38.33 -41.11 -13.09
CA GLU A 106 -37.75 -41.68 -14.36
C GLU A 106 -37.27 -40.44 -15.20
N ALA A 107 -36.63 -40.44 -16.37
CA ALA A 107 -35.67 -41.24 -17.18
C ALA A 107 -35.37 -40.38 -18.46
N THR A 108 -34.42 -40.56 -19.39
CA THR A 108 -33.31 -41.50 -19.69
C THR A 108 -32.15 -40.63 -20.30
N SER A 109 -31.18 -40.92 -21.19
CA SER A 109 -30.52 -42.03 -21.93
C SER A 109 -29.32 -41.41 -22.71
N ALA A 110 -28.23 -42.06 -23.13
CA ALA A 110 -27.56 -43.33 -22.76
C ALA A 110 -26.21 -43.44 -23.53
N VAL A 111 -25.22 -44.21 -23.01
CA VAL A 111 -24.22 -45.03 -23.77
C VAL A 111 -23.15 -44.30 -24.64
N ASN A 112 -21.83 -44.55 -24.61
CA ASN A 112 -20.99 -45.50 -23.84
C ASN A 112 -19.47 -45.13 -23.85
N ASP A 113 -18.72 -45.59 -22.82
CA ASP A 113 -17.48 -46.42 -22.80
C ASP A 113 -16.38 -46.38 -23.91
N GLU A 114 -15.10 -46.70 -23.66
CA GLU A 114 -14.25 -46.67 -22.44
C GLU A 114 -12.73 -46.85 -22.80
N ASN A 115 -11.92 -47.39 -21.88
CA ASN A 115 -10.45 -47.44 -21.83
C ASN A 115 -9.64 -48.09 -22.99
N ALA A 116 -8.55 -47.38 -23.34
CA ALA A 116 -7.13 -47.81 -23.30
C ALA A 116 -6.55 -49.06 -24.02
N LYS A 117 -5.27 -48.87 -24.40
CA LYS A 117 -4.13 -49.83 -24.55
C LYS A 117 -3.90 -50.64 -25.86
N SER A 118 -2.61 -50.54 -26.25
CA SER A 118 -1.68 -51.57 -26.76
C SER A 118 -1.76 -52.15 -28.19
N GLU A 119 -0.55 -52.16 -28.77
CA GLU A 119 0.02 -53.16 -29.69
C GLU A 119 -0.28 -53.12 -31.20
N ALA A 120 0.74 -53.56 -31.94
CA ALA A 120 0.84 -53.70 -33.40
C ALA A 120 0.80 -55.23 -33.74
N PRO A 121 1.01 -55.76 -34.99
CA PRO A 121 1.68 -55.16 -36.15
C PRO A 121 1.08 -55.53 -37.54
N SER A 122 1.86 -55.27 -38.61
CA SER A 122 1.84 -55.92 -39.95
C SER A 122 0.66 -55.62 -40.91
N GLN A 123 0.80 -55.69 -42.25
CA GLN A 123 1.92 -55.34 -43.16
C GLN A 123 1.40 -55.20 -44.62
N ASP A 124 2.28 -54.70 -45.50
CA ASP A 124 2.34 -54.86 -46.96
C ASP A 124 1.30 -54.19 -47.89
N GLY A 125 1.84 -53.46 -48.87
CA GLY A 125 1.12 -52.80 -49.97
C GLY A 125 2.11 -52.22 -51.00
N LYS A 126 2.71 -53.08 -51.82
CA LYS A 126 3.65 -52.72 -52.93
C LYS A 126 2.85 -52.06 -54.06
N ASN A 127 3.38 -51.29 -55.01
CA ASN A 127 4.72 -51.23 -55.64
C ASN A 127 4.93 -49.79 -56.24
N LEU A 128 5.86 -49.39 -57.12
CA LEU A 128 6.89 -50.01 -57.98
C LEU A 128 7.93 -48.92 -58.39
N ALA A 129 9.22 -49.27 -58.50
CA ALA A 129 10.29 -48.66 -59.34
C ALA A 129 10.68 -47.16 -59.22
N GLU A 130 11.91 -46.72 -59.54
CA GLU A 130 13.26 -47.35 -59.69
C GLU A 130 14.28 -46.19 -59.51
N GLN A 131 15.24 -46.22 -58.57
CA GLN A 131 16.57 -46.87 -58.61
C GLN A 131 17.56 -46.41 -59.71
N GLY A 132 18.74 -45.94 -59.27
CA GLY A 132 19.90 -45.59 -60.11
C GLY A 132 20.83 -44.59 -59.38
N LYS A 133 21.72 -44.98 -58.44
CA LYS A 133 23.04 -45.66 -58.60
C LYS A 133 24.10 -44.80 -59.32
N ASP A 134 25.35 -44.70 -58.87
CA ASP A 134 26.02 -45.12 -57.60
C ASP A 134 27.44 -44.50 -57.52
N LEU A 135 28.22 -44.83 -56.48
CA LEU A 135 29.70 -44.83 -56.41
C LEU A 135 30.54 -43.52 -56.38
N LYS A 136 31.18 -43.35 -55.21
CA LYS A 136 32.58 -42.95 -54.92
C LYS A 136 33.57 -42.78 -56.11
N SER A 137 34.46 -41.77 -56.00
CA SER A 137 35.92 -41.98 -55.86
C SER A 137 36.72 -40.71 -55.45
N SER A 138 37.93 -40.97 -54.96
CA SER A 138 39.19 -40.19 -54.93
C SER A 138 39.53 -39.37 -56.21
N GLU A 139 40.60 -38.57 -56.33
CA GLU A 139 41.66 -37.91 -55.48
C GLU A 139 42.44 -36.98 -56.45
N GLU A 140 43.14 -35.92 -55.97
CA GLU A 140 44.34 -35.27 -56.60
C GLU A 140 44.26 -34.74 -58.07
N SER A 141 45.11 -33.86 -58.62
CA SER A 141 46.16 -32.92 -58.15
C SER A 141 46.37 -31.77 -59.17
N ASP A 142 47.37 -30.90 -58.95
CA ASP A 142 48.17 -30.16 -59.94
C ASP A 142 47.56 -29.05 -60.85
N ALA A 143 47.59 -27.81 -60.33
CA ALA A 143 48.57 -26.75 -60.65
C ALA A 143 49.01 -26.38 -62.10
N LEU A 144 49.55 -25.14 -62.19
CA LEU A 144 50.23 -24.44 -63.30
C LEU A 144 49.35 -23.79 -64.40
N ASP A 145 49.74 -22.71 -65.10
CA ASP A 145 50.62 -21.54 -64.81
C ASP A 145 50.58 -20.57 -66.04
N LYS A 146 51.03 -19.31 -65.91
CA LYS A 146 51.44 -18.36 -66.99
C LYS A 146 50.34 -17.84 -67.98
N LYS A 147 50.44 -16.64 -68.55
CA LYS A 147 51.20 -15.40 -68.23
C LYS A 147 50.59 -14.17 -68.93
N GLU A 148 50.91 -13.00 -68.39
CA GLU A 148 50.96 -11.64 -68.99
C GLU A 148 50.69 -11.42 -70.49
N ALA A 149 49.95 -10.35 -70.79
CA ALA A 149 50.32 -9.37 -71.81
C ALA A 149 49.89 -7.96 -71.36
N THR A 150 50.77 -6.96 -71.49
CA THR A 150 50.53 -5.53 -71.18
C THR A 150 50.45 -4.69 -72.46
N LEU A 151 49.78 -3.54 -72.41
CA LEU A 151 50.06 -2.35 -73.23
C LEU A 151 49.32 -1.11 -72.69
N GLU A 152 49.67 0.08 -73.18
CA GLU A 152 49.56 1.34 -72.43
C GLU A 152 48.53 2.36 -72.96
N VAL A 153 47.95 3.10 -72.01
CA VAL A 153 47.64 4.55 -71.98
C VAL A 153 47.19 5.28 -73.26
N ALA A 154 46.02 5.92 -73.15
CA ALA A 154 45.75 7.23 -73.75
C ALA A 154 44.79 8.03 -72.83
N GLU A 155 44.95 9.35 -72.76
CA GLU A 155 44.09 10.27 -72.00
C GLU A 155 43.05 10.95 -72.92
N GLU A 156 41.81 11.13 -72.47
CA GLU A 156 41.25 12.45 -72.09
C GLU A 156 39.73 12.43 -71.79
N LYS A 157 39.40 12.92 -70.58
CA LYS A 157 38.30 13.86 -70.20
C LYS A 157 36.83 13.76 -70.67
N GLU A 158 36.00 14.19 -69.71
CA GLU A 158 34.74 14.95 -69.82
C GLU A 158 33.45 14.22 -70.27
N ALA A 159 32.82 13.58 -69.27
CA ALA A 159 31.44 13.79 -68.84
C ALA A 159 30.34 14.16 -69.87
N GLU A 160 29.32 13.31 -69.97
CA GLU A 160 28.08 13.52 -69.20
C GLU A 160 27.24 12.23 -69.05
N SER A 161 26.17 12.33 -68.27
CA SER A 161 25.29 11.25 -67.79
C SER A 161 24.83 10.18 -68.80
N VAL A 162 24.87 8.91 -68.36
CA VAL A 162 23.79 7.94 -68.60
C VAL A 162 23.45 7.29 -67.27
N ALA A 163 22.18 7.34 -66.87
CA ALA A 163 21.71 6.63 -65.68
C ALA A 163 21.52 5.14 -66.01
N SER A 164 22.08 4.25 -65.19
CA SER A 164 21.70 2.84 -65.19
C SER A 164 20.45 2.66 -64.35
N ASP A 165 19.33 2.31 -64.98
CA ASP A 165 18.06 2.00 -64.30
C ASP A 165 18.13 0.64 -63.58
N ASP A 166 18.83 0.61 -62.45
CA ASP A 166 18.72 -0.43 -61.43
C ASP A 166 17.95 0.13 -60.22
N PRO A 167 16.81 -0.46 -59.81
CA PRO A 167 16.04 -0.01 -58.66
C PRO A 167 16.64 -0.35 -57.28
N GLU A 168 17.95 -0.63 -57.19
CA GLU A 168 18.66 -0.68 -55.91
C GLU A 168 18.52 0.64 -55.12
N ALA A 169 18.54 0.55 -53.78
CA ALA A 169 18.20 1.67 -52.92
C ALA A 169 19.26 2.79 -52.98
N LYS A 170 18.87 3.98 -53.46
CA LYS A 170 19.76 5.16 -53.50
C LYS A 170 20.35 5.48 -52.12
N GLY A 171 21.68 5.44 -52.03
CA GLY A 171 22.46 5.55 -50.81
C GLY A 171 23.75 6.35 -51.03
N ILE A 172 24.44 6.68 -49.93
CA ILE A 172 25.85 7.10 -49.96
C ILE A 172 26.73 5.90 -49.59
N TYR A 173 27.66 5.50 -50.43
CA TYR A 173 28.57 4.38 -50.15
C TYR A 173 29.83 4.88 -49.41
N LEU A 174 30.18 4.16 -48.35
CA LEU A 174 31.28 4.45 -47.44
C LEU A 174 32.19 3.21 -47.30
N ASN A 175 33.48 3.41 -47.56
CA ASN A 175 34.49 2.35 -47.52
C ASN A 175 35.81 2.92 -46.98
N GLY A 176 36.06 2.74 -45.68
CA GLY A 176 37.30 3.22 -45.04
C GLY A 176 38.58 2.48 -45.46
N GLU A 177 38.46 1.36 -46.18
CA GLU A 177 39.61 0.53 -46.61
C GLU A 177 40.09 0.90 -48.02
N SER A 178 39.18 1.24 -48.95
CA SER A 178 39.49 1.49 -50.37
C SER A 178 38.80 2.71 -51.00
N GLY A 179 37.80 3.30 -50.34
CA GLY A 179 37.10 4.51 -50.81
C GLY A 179 37.98 5.76 -50.72
N LYS A 180 37.52 6.86 -51.33
CA LYS A 180 38.25 8.14 -51.42
C LYS A 180 37.37 9.35 -51.18
N ASP A 181 37.84 10.31 -50.41
CA ASP A 181 37.05 11.51 -50.08
C ASP A 181 36.97 12.53 -51.23
N GLU A 182 37.67 12.32 -52.35
CA GLU A 182 37.39 13.02 -53.61
C GLU A 182 36.04 12.62 -54.25
N ASN A 183 35.56 11.40 -54.00
CA ASN A 183 34.43 10.80 -54.71
C ASN A 183 33.06 11.41 -54.34
N ASP A 184 32.04 11.10 -55.15
CA ASP A 184 30.65 11.53 -54.93
C ASP A 184 29.84 10.63 -53.98
N GLY A 185 30.31 9.40 -53.70
CA GLY A 185 29.65 8.43 -52.83
C GLY A 185 28.42 7.76 -53.45
N LEU A 186 28.12 7.93 -54.74
CA LEU A 186 26.84 7.48 -55.32
C LEU A 186 26.81 6.02 -55.79
N THR A 187 27.96 5.38 -55.99
CA THR A 187 28.07 3.93 -56.28
C THR A 187 29.09 3.25 -55.36
N LYS A 188 29.18 1.90 -55.41
CA LYS A 188 30.19 1.13 -54.65
C LYS A 188 31.62 1.49 -55.08
N GLU A 189 31.81 1.75 -56.38
CA GLU A 189 33.07 2.13 -57.00
C GLU A 189 33.47 3.56 -56.67
N THR A 190 32.49 4.46 -56.50
CA THR A 190 32.69 5.85 -56.06
C THR A 190 32.51 6.04 -54.56
N ALA A 191 32.64 4.99 -53.74
CA ALA A 191 32.53 5.09 -52.29
C ALA A 191 33.55 6.09 -51.69
N VAL A 192 33.13 6.82 -50.66
CA VAL A 192 34.01 7.75 -49.92
C VAL A 192 34.75 7.04 -48.78
N ASN A 193 35.83 7.63 -48.28
CA ASN A 193 36.67 7.00 -47.26
C ASN A 193 36.16 7.24 -45.84
N THR A 194 35.82 8.49 -45.50
CA THR A 194 35.53 8.88 -44.11
C THR A 194 34.04 9.04 -43.82
N PHE A 195 33.64 8.71 -42.59
CA PHE A 195 32.29 9.03 -42.10
C PHE A 195 31.99 10.53 -42.20
N LYS A 196 32.98 11.41 -41.98
CA LYS A 196 32.83 12.86 -42.15
C LYS A 196 32.39 13.23 -43.57
N LYS A 197 33.04 12.66 -44.59
CA LYS A 197 32.66 12.90 -45.99
C LYS A 197 31.29 12.29 -46.32
N ALA A 198 30.98 11.10 -45.82
CA ALA A 198 29.66 10.49 -46.02
C ALA A 198 28.53 11.31 -45.37
N LYS A 199 28.78 11.90 -44.19
CA LYS A 199 27.91 12.86 -43.50
C LYS A 199 27.73 14.13 -44.33
N GLU A 200 28.82 14.79 -44.76
CA GLU A 200 28.76 15.95 -45.66
C GLU A 200 27.97 15.67 -46.94
N LEU A 201 28.09 14.46 -47.52
CA LEU A 201 27.38 14.07 -48.73
C LEU A 201 25.89 13.81 -48.51
N ILE A 202 25.49 13.10 -47.45
CA ILE A 202 24.07 12.84 -47.18
C ILE A 202 23.35 14.12 -46.70
N GLU A 203 24.06 15.04 -46.05
CA GLU A 203 23.51 16.31 -45.55
C GLU A 203 23.24 17.33 -46.68
N LYS A 204 23.91 17.25 -47.83
CA LYS A 204 23.63 18.10 -49.02
C LYS A 204 22.15 18.09 -49.43
N GLU A 205 21.65 19.26 -49.84
CA GLU A 205 20.26 19.46 -50.30
C GLU A 205 19.93 18.65 -51.56
N VAL A 206 20.87 18.52 -52.50
CA VAL A 206 20.71 17.66 -53.70
C VAL A 206 20.50 16.18 -53.35
N ASN A 207 20.99 15.75 -52.18
CA ASN A 207 20.92 14.37 -51.71
C ASN A 207 19.80 14.15 -50.67
N LYS A 208 18.88 15.10 -50.46
CA LYS A 208 17.82 15.01 -49.43
C LYS A 208 16.86 13.82 -49.53
N ALA A 209 16.83 13.11 -50.66
CA ALA A 209 16.06 11.87 -50.82
C ALA A 209 16.82 10.62 -50.32
N ILE A 210 18.11 10.74 -50.03
CA ILE A 210 18.97 9.66 -49.55
C ILE A 210 18.93 9.62 -48.02
N THR A 211 18.58 8.45 -47.46
CA THR A 211 18.45 8.22 -46.01
C THR A 211 19.35 7.08 -45.51
N LYS A 212 20.20 6.51 -46.37
CA LYS A 212 21.12 5.42 -46.04
C LYS A 212 22.56 5.78 -46.42
N ILE A 213 23.49 5.54 -45.50
CA ILE A 213 24.92 5.41 -45.77
C ILE A 213 25.24 3.90 -45.75
N PHE A 214 25.57 3.31 -46.90
CA PHE A 214 25.93 1.90 -47.00
C PHE A 214 27.43 1.71 -46.75
N VAL A 215 27.76 0.92 -45.73
CA VAL A 215 29.14 0.58 -45.39
C VAL A 215 29.57 -0.68 -46.13
N THR A 216 30.58 -0.54 -46.99
CA THR A 216 31.17 -1.61 -47.82
C THR A 216 32.61 -1.98 -47.42
N GLY A 217 33.21 -1.26 -46.46
CA GLY A 217 34.53 -1.53 -45.91
C GLY A 217 34.70 -0.88 -44.52
N THR A 218 35.52 -1.46 -43.65
CA THR A 218 35.63 -1.09 -42.24
C THR A 218 36.07 0.36 -42.09
N THR A 219 35.21 1.20 -41.51
CA THR A 219 35.48 2.64 -41.43
C THR A 219 36.06 3.01 -40.07
N SER A 220 37.30 3.51 -40.05
CA SER A 220 37.90 4.09 -38.85
C SER A 220 37.22 5.41 -38.47
N VAL A 221 36.88 5.59 -37.19
CA VAL A 221 36.14 6.76 -36.70
C VAL A 221 36.72 7.36 -35.41
N GLU A 222 36.61 8.68 -35.31
CA GLU A 222 36.87 9.48 -34.11
C GLU A 222 36.01 10.77 -34.15
N GLY A 223 35.81 11.40 -32.99
CA GLY A 223 34.99 12.62 -32.86
C GLY A 223 33.48 12.35 -32.82
N ASP A 224 32.68 13.31 -33.28
CA ASP A 224 31.21 13.21 -33.36
C ASP A 224 30.77 12.35 -34.55
N ILE A 225 30.01 11.30 -34.25
CA ILE A 225 29.43 10.36 -35.22
C ILE A 225 27.90 10.44 -35.07
N SER A 226 27.32 11.55 -35.56
CA SER A 226 25.89 11.84 -35.50
C SER A 226 25.26 12.13 -36.87
N LEU A 227 23.96 11.85 -37.05
CA LEU A 227 23.18 12.12 -38.27
C LEU A 227 21.84 12.80 -37.90
N LYS A 228 21.91 13.99 -37.30
CA LYS A 228 20.78 14.62 -36.59
C LYS A 228 19.52 14.87 -37.43
N ASP A 229 19.65 15.21 -38.72
CA ASP A 229 18.64 16.03 -39.40
C ASP A 229 17.85 15.35 -40.54
N LYS A 230 18.06 14.05 -40.82
CA LYS A 230 17.52 13.38 -42.04
C LYS A 230 16.87 12.00 -41.86
N ASP A 231 16.51 11.59 -40.64
CA ASP A 231 16.08 10.20 -40.33
C ASP A 231 17.11 9.13 -40.82
N ALA A 232 18.37 9.54 -41.01
CA ALA A 232 19.35 8.82 -41.79
C ALA A 232 20.09 7.74 -40.98
N LYS A 233 20.47 6.66 -41.67
CA LYS A 233 21.04 5.46 -41.04
C LYS A 233 22.36 5.05 -41.68
N LEU A 234 23.30 4.62 -40.84
CA LEU A 234 24.46 3.83 -41.27
C LEU A 234 23.99 2.37 -41.39
N VAL A 235 24.18 1.73 -42.55
CA VAL A 235 23.63 0.42 -42.88
C VAL A 235 24.71 -0.49 -43.44
N ARG A 236 24.79 -1.74 -42.99
CA ARG A 236 25.64 -2.77 -43.59
C ARG A 236 25.24 -3.04 -45.05
N ASP A 237 26.18 -3.02 -45.99
CA ASP A 237 25.89 -3.49 -47.35
C ASP A 237 25.59 -5.00 -47.40
N LYS A 238 24.73 -5.43 -48.33
CA LYS A 238 24.29 -6.83 -48.48
C LYS A 238 25.46 -7.83 -48.64
N GLU A 239 26.60 -7.38 -49.18
CA GLU A 239 27.81 -8.20 -49.37
C GLU A 239 28.87 -8.03 -48.26
N PHE A 240 28.81 -6.97 -47.45
CA PHE A 240 29.91 -6.62 -46.53
C PHE A 240 29.74 -7.26 -45.14
N ASN A 241 30.66 -8.16 -44.77
CA ASN A 241 30.55 -8.98 -43.56
C ASN A 241 31.37 -8.50 -42.35
N GLY A 242 32.28 -7.52 -42.54
CA GLY A 242 33.24 -7.03 -41.55
C GLY A 242 32.66 -6.11 -40.46
N TYR A 243 33.50 -5.40 -39.72
CA TYR A 243 33.04 -4.37 -38.79
C TYR A 243 32.57 -3.13 -39.56
N LEU A 244 31.46 -2.48 -39.18
CA LEU A 244 31.06 -1.25 -39.86
C LEU A 244 31.97 -0.09 -39.45
N LEU A 245 32.16 0.08 -38.15
CA LEU A 245 33.00 1.10 -37.54
C LEU A 245 34.14 0.50 -36.73
N LYS A 246 35.32 1.13 -36.78
CA LYS A 246 36.44 0.86 -35.86
C LYS A 246 36.86 2.13 -35.11
N VAL A 247 36.91 2.06 -33.78
CA VAL A 247 37.62 3.02 -32.94
C VAL A 247 39.03 2.47 -32.66
N ASN A 248 40.06 3.20 -33.07
CA ASN A 248 41.46 2.80 -32.92
C ASN A 248 42.06 3.20 -31.56
N GLU A 249 43.25 2.70 -31.27
CA GLU A 249 43.94 2.88 -29.99
C GLU A 249 44.14 4.37 -29.65
N GLY A 250 43.79 4.74 -28.41
CA GLY A 250 43.87 6.12 -27.93
C GLY A 250 42.89 7.10 -28.61
N LYS A 251 42.07 6.68 -29.57
CA LYS A 251 41.03 7.52 -30.20
C LYS A 251 39.72 7.43 -29.43
N THR A 252 38.90 8.48 -29.54
CA THR A 252 37.55 8.55 -28.97
C THR A 252 36.53 8.83 -30.06
N ALA A 253 35.45 8.06 -30.12
CA ALA A 253 34.31 8.30 -30.98
C ALA A 253 33.01 8.39 -30.14
N THR A 254 32.13 9.33 -30.48
CA THR A 254 30.85 9.53 -29.81
C THR A 254 29.70 9.27 -30.78
N LEU A 255 28.91 8.24 -30.51
CA LEU A 255 27.66 7.96 -31.22
C LEU A 255 26.52 8.73 -30.53
N LYS A 256 25.80 9.56 -31.29
CA LYS A 256 24.66 10.36 -30.81
C LYS A 256 23.70 10.60 -31.97
N ASN A 257 22.38 10.54 -31.77
CA ASN A 257 21.37 10.76 -32.83
C ASN A 257 21.73 10.06 -34.16
N ILE A 258 21.90 8.75 -34.13
CA ILE A 258 22.32 7.92 -35.27
C ILE A 258 21.78 6.50 -35.13
N THR A 259 21.24 5.92 -36.21
CA THR A 259 21.02 4.45 -36.26
C THR A 259 22.17 3.80 -37.02
N ILE A 260 22.75 2.75 -36.43
CA ILE A 260 23.68 1.82 -37.05
C ILE A 260 22.95 0.47 -37.16
N ASP A 261 22.64 0.06 -38.38
CA ASP A 261 21.84 -1.13 -38.68
C ASP A 261 22.69 -2.22 -39.37
N GLY A 262 22.72 -3.41 -38.78
CA GLY A 262 23.45 -4.55 -39.30
C GLY A 262 22.83 -5.21 -40.52
N ASN A 263 21.65 -4.76 -40.97
CA ASN A 263 20.99 -5.21 -42.20
C ASN A 263 20.85 -6.74 -42.31
N SER A 264 20.65 -7.44 -41.19
CA SER A 264 20.66 -8.91 -41.13
C SER A 264 19.48 -9.58 -41.85
N ASP A 265 18.53 -8.77 -42.33
CA ASP A 265 17.38 -9.24 -43.08
C ASP A 265 17.75 -9.46 -44.56
N GLU A 266 18.69 -8.68 -45.10
CA GLU A 266 19.31 -8.87 -46.41
C GLU A 266 20.63 -9.67 -46.33
N ASN A 267 21.51 -9.36 -45.37
CA ASN A 267 22.82 -10.02 -45.21
C ASN A 267 22.73 -11.19 -44.20
N LYS A 268 22.91 -12.44 -44.67
CA LYS A 268 22.96 -13.65 -43.83
C LYS A 268 24.37 -14.15 -43.52
N THR A 269 25.40 -13.47 -44.04
CA THR A 269 26.80 -13.92 -44.03
C THR A 269 27.71 -13.14 -43.07
N ILE A 270 27.16 -12.16 -42.35
CA ILE A 270 27.81 -11.30 -41.34
C ILE A 270 28.80 -12.09 -40.46
N GLU A 271 30.04 -11.59 -40.34
CA GLU A 271 31.11 -12.22 -39.55
C GLU A 271 31.43 -11.46 -38.25
N ASN A 272 31.10 -10.17 -38.20
CA ASN A 272 31.60 -9.26 -37.17
C ASN A 272 30.51 -8.33 -36.57
N SER A 273 30.87 -7.70 -35.47
CA SER A 273 30.11 -6.65 -34.75
C SER A 273 29.77 -5.45 -35.64
N LEU A 274 28.86 -4.58 -35.18
CA LEU A 274 28.69 -3.26 -35.79
C LEU A 274 29.92 -2.37 -35.53
N VAL A 275 30.41 -2.36 -34.29
CA VAL A 275 31.53 -1.52 -33.84
C VAL A 275 32.60 -2.35 -33.17
N TYR A 276 33.85 -2.17 -33.60
CA TYR A 276 35.04 -2.66 -32.90
C TYR A 276 35.76 -1.50 -32.20
N VAL A 277 36.13 -1.68 -30.94
CA VAL A 277 36.81 -0.68 -30.11
C VAL A 277 38.12 -1.29 -29.62
N ASP A 278 39.24 -0.79 -30.11
CA ASP A 278 40.55 -1.48 -30.07
C ASP A 278 41.57 -0.58 -29.37
N GLY A 279 41.68 -0.67 -28.05
CA GLY A 279 42.42 0.29 -27.22
C GLY A 279 41.84 1.72 -27.20
N GLY A 280 40.66 1.93 -27.79
CA GLY A 280 39.99 3.23 -27.92
C GLY A 280 38.91 3.48 -26.85
N THR A 281 38.19 4.59 -27.02
CA THR A 281 36.98 4.93 -26.23
C THR A 281 35.76 5.11 -27.13
N LEU A 282 34.69 4.38 -26.86
CA LEU A 282 33.39 4.55 -27.52
C LEU A 282 32.39 5.17 -26.55
N ASN A 283 31.87 6.35 -26.86
CA ASN A 283 30.74 6.92 -26.14
C ASN A 283 29.44 6.61 -26.91
N ILE A 284 28.42 6.16 -26.19
CA ILE A 284 27.06 5.89 -26.69
C ILE A 284 26.12 6.79 -25.89
N GLU A 285 25.60 7.81 -26.56
CA GLU A 285 24.74 8.83 -25.98
C GLU A 285 23.30 8.70 -26.47
N GLU A 286 22.43 9.61 -26.02
CA GLU A 286 21.06 9.75 -26.46
C GLU A 286 20.89 9.74 -27.99
N GLY A 287 19.84 9.08 -28.46
CA GLY A 287 19.52 8.93 -29.88
C GLY A 287 20.46 8.01 -30.68
N ALA A 288 21.51 7.43 -30.09
CA ALA A 288 22.28 6.36 -30.72
C ALA A 288 21.50 5.04 -30.65
N VAL A 289 21.38 4.32 -31.78
CA VAL A 289 20.73 3.01 -31.88
C VAL A 289 21.63 2.06 -32.64
N LEU A 290 22.06 0.97 -32.01
CA LEU A 290 22.91 -0.07 -32.62
C LEU A 290 22.09 -1.37 -32.70
N ARG A 291 21.66 -1.76 -33.90
CA ARG A 291 20.66 -2.83 -34.05
C ARG A 291 20.85 -3.78 -35.22
N ASN A 292 20.13 -4.89 -35.15
CA ASN A 292 19.91 -5.83 -36.25
C ASN A 292 21.21 -6.39 -36.87
N ASN A 293 22.21 -6.70 -36.05
CA ASN A 293 23.45 -7.38 -36.47
C ASN A 293 23.52 -8.81 -35.90
N LYS A 294 23.17 -9.78 -36.73
CA LYS A 294 23.00 -11.19 -36.40
C LYS A 294 24.14 -11.99 -37.03
N ILE A 295 25.26 -12.08 -36.32
CA ILE A 295 26.49 -12.72 -36.80
C ILE A 295 26.21 -14.20 -37.13
N LYS A 296 26.69 -14.70 -38.27
CA LYS A 296 26.49 -16.10 -38.66
C LYS A 296 27.12 -17.05 -37.65
N LYS A 297 26.53 -18.23 -37.49
CA LYS A 297 27.11 -19.29 -36.64
C LYS A 297 28.43 -19.77 -37.27
N ILE A 298 29.50 -19.77 -36.49
CA ILE A 298 30.77 -20.43 -36.84
C ILE A 298 30.82 -21.76 -36.07
N GLU A 299 31.09 -22.87 -36.75
CA GLU A 299 31.19 -24.17 -36.07
C GLU A 299 32.45 -24.26 -35.21
N ASN A 300 32.32 -24.81 -34.00
CA ASN A 300 33.39 -24.91 -33.00
C ASN A 300 34.08 -23.58 -32.63
N THR A 301 33.47 -22.41 -32.84
CA THR A 301 34.07 -21.11 -32.45
C THR A 301 33.02 -20.08 -32.05
N ALA A 302 33.26 -19.37 -30.94
CA ALA A 302 32.38 -18.34 -30.43
C ALA A 302 32.56 -16.98 -31.14
N THR A 303 31.48 -16.43 -31.69
CA THR A 303 31.40 -15.05 -32.17
C THR A 303 31.17 -14.05 -31.03
N ARG A 304 31.56 -12.79 -31.20
CA ARG A 304 31.68 -11.80 -30.12
C ARG A 304 30.92 -10.51 -30.42
N GLY A 305 30.19 -9.98 -29.43
CA GLY A 305 29.72 -8.60 -29.39
C GLY A 305 28.84 -8.21 -30.56
N GLY A 306 27.57 -8.65 -30.60
CA GLY A 306 26.73 -8.49 -31.79
C GLY A 306 26.62 -7.05 -32.27
N ALA A 307 26.46 -6.09 -31.36
CA ALA A 307 26.66 -4.67 -31.66
C ALA A 307 28.12 -4.22 -31.42
N VAL A 308 28.65 -4.42 -30.22
CA VAL A 308 29.94 -3.84 -29.80
C VAL A 308 30.90 -4.93 -29.31
N TYR A 309 32.09 -4.99 -29.90
CA TYR A 309 33.24 -5.71 -29.35
C TYR A 309 34.29 -4.70 -28.90
N ALA A 310 34.52 -4.63 -27.58
CA ALA A 310 35.60 -3.87 -26.97
C ALA A 310 36.79 -4.78 -26.61
N ASN A 311 37.99 -4.36 -27.01
CA ASN A 311 39.28 -5.03 -26.78
C ASN A 311 40.26 -4.04 -26.14
N ASN A 312 40.65 -4.29 -24.89
CA ASN A 312 41.49 -3.42 -24.05
C ASN A 312 41.02 -1.94 -24.02
N ALA A 313 39.71 -1.73 -24.11
CA ALA A 313 39.10 -0.45 -24.46
C ALA A 313 38.11 0.05 -23.39
N THR A 314 37.63 1.29 -23.56
CA THR A 314 36.53 1.85 -22.74
C THR A 314 35.27 2.02 -23.59
N VAL A 315 34.13 1.63 -23.04
CA VAL A 315 32.79 1.97 -23.54
C VAL A 315 32.08 2.78 -22.46
N ASN A 316 31.57 3.95 -22.82
CA ASN A 316 30.75 4.79 -21.97
C ASN A 316 29.34 4.81 -22.55
N MET A 317 28.35 4.28 -21.83
CA MET A 317 26.95 4.31 -22.25
C MET A 317 26.16 5.15 -21.24
N THR A 318 25.80 6.36 -21.67
CA THR A 318 25.02 7.34 -20.89
C THR A 318 23.60 7.48 -21.39
N GLY A 319 23.32 6.97 -22.60
CA GLY A 319 22.02 6.87 -23.21
C GLY A 319 22.05 5.91 -24.39
N GLY A 320 21.08 6.03 -25.29
CA GLY A 320 21.02 5.22 -26.50
C GLY A 320 20.52 3.80 -26.26
N LEU A 321 20.58 2.99 -27.32
CA LEU A 321 19.87 1.72 -27.42
C LEU A 321 20.68 0.68 -28.19
N ILE A 322 20.83 -0.52 -27.63
CA ILE A 322 21.44 -1.68 -28.27
C ILE A 322 20.41 -2.80 -28.33
N GLU A 323 19.89 -3.12 -29.52
CA GLU A 323 18.75 -4.05 -29.67
C GLU A 323 18.79 -4.99 -30.88
N GLU A 324 18.17 -6.17 -30.77
CA GLU A 324 18.03 -7.15 -31.86
C GLU A 324 19.35 -7.68 -32.46
N ASN A 325 20.47 -7.53 -31.74
CA ASN A 325 21.78 -8.04 -32.14
C ASN A 325 22.02 -9.46 -31.61
N GLN A 326 22.87 -10.22 -32.30
CA GLN A 326 23.05 -11.64 -31.99
C GLN A 326 24.48 -12.13 -32.26
N ALA A 327 25.09 -12.74 -31.25
CA ALA A 327 26.45 -13.31 -31.26
C ALA A 327 26.49 -14.60 -30.41
N THR A 328 27.67 -15.16 -30.14
CA THR A 328 27.83 -16.29 -29.19
C THR A 328 28.12 -15.77 -27.78
N TYR A 329 29.05 -14.82 -27.65
CA TYR A 329 29.32 -14.09 -26.41
C TYR A 329 28.93 -12.62 -26.56
N GLY A 330 28.11 -12.09 -25.66
CA GLY A 330 27.67 -10.70 -25.71
C GLY A 330 26.80 -10.43 -26.93
N GLY A 331 25.52 -10.86 -26.89
CA GLY A 331 24.58 -10.64 -27.99
C GLY A 331 24.48 -9.16 -28.37
N GLY A 332 24.45 -8.27 -27.37
CA GLY A 332 24.68 -6.83 -27.55
C GLY A 332 26.17 -6.47 -27.47
N VAL A 333 26.79 -6.62 -26.30
CA VAL A 333 28.13 -6.10 -25.98
C VAL A 333 29.06 -7.19 -25.45
N TYR A 334 30.26 -7.30 -26.01
CA TYR A 334 31.35 -8.16 -25.52
C TYR A 334 32.57 -7.33 -25.13
N LEU A 335 33.08 -7.57 -23.91
CA LEU A 335 34.23 -6.90 -23.32
C LEU A 335 35.38 -7.90 -23.15
N HIS A 336 36.56 -7.55 -23.66
CA HIS A 336 37.82 -8.28 -23.45
C HIS A 336 38.86 -7.28 -22.90
N GLY A 337 39.38 -7.50 -21.68
CA GLY A 337 40.26 -6.51 -21.01
C GLY A 337 39.69 -5.10 -20.87
N SER A 338 38.36 -4.94 -20.95
CA SER A 338 37.71 -3.65 -21.25
C SER A 338 36.80 -3.16 -20.13
N THR A 339 36.62 -1.84 -20.05
CA THR A 339 35.70 -1.21 -19.10
C THR A 339 34.43 -0.73 -19.78
N LEU A 340 33.27 -1.12 -19.26
CA LEU A 340 31.98 -0.52 -19.58
C LEU A 340 31.52 0.35 -18.40
N ASN A 341 31.46 1.67 -18.60
CA ASN A 341 30.79 2.59 -17.68
C ASN A 341 29.37 2.83 -18.22
N PHE A 342 28.35 2.32 -17.53
CA PHE A 342 26.96 2.29 -17.99
C PHE A 342 26.06 2.97 -16.97
N SER A 343 25.64 4.20 -17.25
CA SER A 343 24.86 5.04 -16.32
C SER A 343 23.47 5.44 -16.84
N GLY A 344 23.14 5.05 -18.07
CA GLY A 344 21.87 5.34 -18.73
C GLY A 344 21.80 4.72 -20.12
N GLY A 345 20.58 4.52 -20.63
CA GLY A 345 20.32 3.82 -21.89
C GLY A 345 20.05 2.33 -21.71
N THR A 346 19.65 1.67 -22.79
CA THR A 346 19.06 0.33 -22.76
C THR A 346 19.79 -0.66 -23.66
N ILE A 347 20.11 -1.84 -23.13
CA ILE A 347 20.61 -3.00 -23.88
C ILE A 347 19.53 -4.08 -23.81
N LYS A 348 18.73 -4.27 -24.87
CA LYS A 348 17.53 -5.12 -24.83
C LYS A 348 17.34 -6.06 -26.01
N ALA A 349 16.62 -7.17 -25.81
CA ALA A 349 16.23 -8.09 -26.88
C ALA A 349 17.39 -8.58 -27.78
N ASN A 350 18.61 -8.64 -27.24
CA ASN A 350 19.76 -9.23 -27.90
C ASN A 350 19.90 -10.72 -27.55
N GLU A 351 20.54 -11.51 -28.42
CA GLU A 351 20.57 -12.97 -28.33
C GLU A 351 22.00 -13.55 -28.33
N SER A 352 22.34 -14.32 -27.30
CA SER A 352 23.51 -15.19 -27.27
C SER A 352 23.14 -16.60 -27.73
N LYS A 353 23.50 -16.95 -28.97
CA LYS A 353 23.22 -18.26 -29.58
C LYS A 353 24.25 -19.32 -29.24
N LEU A 354 23.79 -20.57 -29.23
CA LEU A 354 24.57 -21.75 -28.92
C LEU A 354 25.52 -22.13 -30.07
N VAL A 355 26.80 -22.22 -29.77
CA VAL A 355 27.78 -22.98 -30.56
C VAL A 355 28.22 -24.20 -29.76
N HIS A 356 28.35 -25.35 -30.40
CA HIS A 356 28.97 -26.53 -29.80
C HIS A 356 30.34 -26.74 -30.44
N ASP A 357 31.36 -26.80 -29.58
CA ASP A 357 32.70 -27.23 -29.92
C ASP A 357 32.81 -28.73 -29.70
N THR A 358 32.87 -29.47 -30.81
CA THR A 358 32.95 -30.92 -30.84
C THR A 358 34.34 -31.46 -30.47
N ALA A 359 35.39 -30.65 -30.62
CA ALA A 359 36.77 -31.03 -30.29
C ALA A 359 37.02 -30.99 -28.77
N TYR A 360 36.43 -30.03 -28.08
CA TYR A 360 36.53 -29.87 -26.62
C TYR A 360 35.25 -30.27 -25.86
N SER A 361 34.21 -30.72 -26.57
CA SER A 361 32.87 -31.05 -26.02
C SER A 361 32.25 -29.90 -25.22
N GLN A 362 32.43 -28.66 -25.70
CA GLN A 362 32.13 -27.43 -24.95
C GLN A 362 31.00 -26.62 -25.62
N TYR A 363 30.07 -26.10 -24.83
CA TYR A 363 28.92 -25.32 -25.32
C TYR A 363 29.13 -23.82 -25.07
N TYR A 364 29.37 -23.06 -26.12
CA TYR A 364 29.54 -21.60 -26.06
C TYR A 364 28.19 -20.89 -26.17
N SER A 365 27.82 -20.16 -25.12
CA SER A 365 26.82 -19.10 -25.08
C SER A 365 26.98 -18.37 -23.74
N ALA A 366 27.17 -17.05 -23.76
CA ALA A 366 27.27 -16.24 -22.55
C ALA A 366 26.86 -14.79 -22.81
N GLY A 367 26.04 -14.19 -21.94
CA GLY A 367 25.68 -12.78 -22.01
C GLY A 367 24.78 -12.47 -23.20
N GLY A 368 23.47 -12.62 -23.04
CA GLY A 368 22.50 -12.21 -24.08
C GLY A 368 22.61 -10.71 -24.34
N GLY A 369 22.57 -9.89 -23.28
CA GLY A 369 22.89 -8.46 -23.34
C GLY A 369 24.41 -8.21 -23.36
N ILE A 370 25.08 -8.54 -22.26
CA ILE A 370 26.49 -8.19 -22.01
C ILE A 370 27.30 -9.42 -21.58
N ALA A 371 28.51 -9.62 -22.15
CA ALA A 371 29.50 -10.56 -21.64
C ALA A 371 30.84 -9.86 -21.35
N ALA A 372 31.39 -10.08 -20.15
CA ALA A 372 32.67 -9.56 -19.71
C ALA A 372 33.71 -10.69 -19.59
N TYR A 373 34.91 -10.50 -20.15
CA TYR A 373 35.95 -11.55 -20.22
C TYR A 373 37.37 -10.96 -20.09
N GLU A 374 38.34 -11.78 -19.65
CA GLU A 374 39.75 -11.44 -19.38
C GLU A 374 39.97 -10.08 -18.69
N GLY A 375 39.59 -9.94 -17.42
CA GLY A 375 39.90 -8.70 -16.67
C GLY A 375 38.89 -7.56 -16.87
N SER A 376 37.78 -7.80 -17.56
CA SER A 376 36.82 -6.75 -17.90
C SER A 376 36.01 -6.27 -16.69
N THR A 377 35.64 -4.99 -16.70
CA THR A 377 34.89 -4.33 -15.62
C THR A 377 33.61 -3.70 -16.16
N ILE A 378 32.47 -3.97 -15.53
CA ILE A 378 31.21 -3.27 -15.74
C ILE A 378 30.94 -2.39 -14.51
N LYS A 379 30.60 -1.12 -14.73
CA LYS A 379 30.07 -0.21 -13.70
C LYS A 379 28.68 0.21 -14.13
N MET A 380 27.66 -0.24 -13.41
CA MET A 380 26.25 -0.03 -13.72
C MET A 380 25.61 0.89 -12.68
N SER A 381 25.00 1.99 -13.12
CA SER A 381 24.41 3.01 -12.22
C SER A 381 23.26 3.76 -12.90
N GLY A 382 22.62 4.68 -12.18
CA GLY A 382 21.58 5.56 -12.74
C GLY A 382 20.44 4.80 -13.40
N GLU A 383 20.08 5.21 -14.62
CA GLU A 383 18.99 4.65 -15.43
C GLU A 383 19.48 3.62 -16.45
N ALA A 384 20.60 2.93 -16.17
CA ALA A 384 21.13 1.87 -17.03
C ALA A 384 20.21 0.63 -17.03
N GLU A 385 19.83 0.13 -18.21
CA GLU A 385 18.87 -0.97 -18.36
C GLU A 385 19.43 -2.14 -19.19
N VAL A 386 19.33 -3.37 -18.66
CA VAL A 386 19.57 -4.61 -19.42
C VAL A 386 18.28 -5.44 -19.40
N SER A 387 17.50 -5.46 -20.48
CA SER A 387 16.15 -6.04 -20.44
C SER A 387 15.76 -7.00 -21.58
N GLY A 388 15.03 -8.07 -21.26
CA GLY A 388 14.48 -9.01 -22.25
C GLY A 388 15.52 -9.70 -23.16
N ASN A 389 16.81 -9.69 -22.83
CA ASN A 389 17.85 -10.37 -23.59
C ASN A 389 17.83 -11.87 -23.32
N THR A 390 18.33 -12.68 -24.26
CA THR A 390 18.30 -14.16 -24.16
C THR A 390 19.68 -14.77 -24.36
N ALA A 391 20.05 -15.76 -23.53
CA ALA A 391 21.23 -16.60 -23.71
C ALA A 391 20.87 -18.09 -23.70
N ALA A 392 21.40 -18.85 -24.66
CA ALA A 392 21.16 -20.29 -24.77
C ALA A 392 21.77 -21.12 -23.64
N GLU A 393 22.80 -20.63 -22.95
CA GLU A 393 23.36 -21.24 -21.72
C GLU A 393 23.30 -20.30 -20.52
N ILE A 394 24.19 -19.29 -20.44
CA ILE A 394 24.45 -18.55 -19.21
C ILE A 394 24.36 -17.03 -19.35
N GLY A 395 23.88 -16.34 -18.30
CA GLY A 395 23.82 -14.88 -18.24
C GLY A 395 22.90 -14.29 -19.30
N GLY A 396 21.59 -14.41 -19.13
CA GLY A 396 20.61 -13.88 -20.09
C GLY A 396 20.79 -12.37 -20.28
N GLY A 397 20.84 -11.62 -19.19
CA GLY A 397 21.21 -10.19 -19.20
C GLY A 397 22.72 -10.01 -19.28
N ILE A 398 23.42 -10.35 -18.19
CA ILE A 398 24.87 -10.12 -18.01
C ILE A 398 25.58 -11.44 -17.65
N SER A 399 26.74 -11.68 -18.25
CA SER A 399 27.68 -12.72 -17.84
C SER A 399 29.03 -12.12 -17.46
N LEU A 400 29.46 -12.30 -16.20
CA LEU A 400 30.81 -11.99 -15.73
C LEU A 400 31.67 -13.25 -15.85
N GLY A 401 32.59 -13.23 -16.80
CA GLY A 401 33.20 -14.42 -17.35
C GLY A 401 32.33 -15.07 -18.44
N THR A 402 32.84 -16.17 -19.00
CA THR A 402 32.13 -16.99 -19.99
C THR A 402 32.06 -18.44 -19.50
N ASN A 403 31.80 -19.41 -20.38
CA ASN A 403 32.00 -20.82 -20.08
C ASN A 403 33.46 -21.29 -20.33
N GLN A 404 34.36 -20.39 -20.77
CA GLN A 404 35.81 -20.60 -20.88
C GLN A 404 36.54 -19.92 -19.69
N ALA A 405 37.67 -20.47 -19.28
CA ALA A 405 38.45 -19.92 -18.16
C ALA A 405 39.34 -18.74 -18.61
N GLY A 406 39.22 -17.61 -17.92
CA GLY A 406 40.03 -16.40 -18.12
C GLY A 406 40.22 -15.62 -16.83
N GLY A 407 40.75 -14.40 -16.93
CA GLY A 407 40.99 -13.49 -15.82
C GLY A 407 39.72 -12.98 -15.12
N THR A 408 39.90 -12.53 -13.87
CA THR A 408 38.87 -11.99 -12.97
C THR A 408 38.11 -10.81 -13.56
N ASN A 409 36.78 -10.91 -13.66
CA ASN A 409 35.92 -9.83 -14.16
C ASN A 409 35.12 -9.22 -13.00
N HIS A 410 34.81 -7.92 -13.08
CA HIS A 410 34.12 -7.18 -12.03
C HIS A 410 32.78 -6.60 -12.52
N LEU A 411 31.76 -6.63 -11.65
CA LEU A 411 30.58 -5.77 -11.73
C LEU A 411 30.51 -4.91 -10.48
N TYR A 412 30.36 -3.60 -10.66
CA TYR A 412 29.98 -2.66 -9.62
C TYR A 412 28.59 -2.10 -9.98
N MET A 413 27.56 -2.46 -9.22
CA MET A 413 26.17 -2.07 -9.48
C MET A 413 25.65 -1.16 -8.35
N THR A 414 25.53 0.12 -8.66
CA THR A 414 25.10 1.19 -7.74
C THR A 414 23.79 1.86 -8.21
N GLY A 415 23.06 1.19 -9.09
CA GLY A 415 21.82 1.64 -9.74
C GLY A 415 21.50 0.78 -10.95
N GLY A 416 20.54 1.22 -11.77
CA GLY A 416 20.11 0.51 -12.97
C GLY A 416 19.21 -0.71 -12.70
N THR A 417 18.76 -1.33 -13.79
CA THR A 417 17.78 -2.42 -13.81
C THR A 417 18.21 -3.54 -14.75
N ILE A 418 18.11 -4.80 -14.29
CA ILE A 418 18.29 -6.02 -15.06
C ILE A 418 16.96 -6.77 -15.06
N ASP A 419 16.14 -6.63 -16.11
CA ASP A 419 14.73 -7.08 -16.11
C ASP A 419 14.36 -8.09 -17.21
N GLY A 420 13.61 -9.13 -16.88
CA GLY A 420 12.95 -10.01 -17.86
C GLY A 420 13.89 -10.82 -18.76
N ASN A 421 15.19 -10.87 -18.46
CA ASN A 421 16.19 -11.57 -19.27
C ASN A 421 16.10 -13.09 -19.06
N THR A 422 16.49 -13.86 -20.08
CA THR A 422 16.28 -15.32 -20.13
C THR A 422 17.59 -16.09 -20.35
N ALA A 423 17.84 -17.11 -19.52
CA ALA A 423 18.95 -18.06 -19.68
C ALA A 423 18.48 -19.51 -19.88
N GLY A 424 19.27 -20.29 -20.61
CA GLY A 424 19.02 -21.72 -20.82
C GLY A 424 19.39 -22.61 -19.63
N SER A 425 20.48 -22.31 -18.92
CA SER A 425 21.09 -23.18 -17.91
C SER A 425 21.33 -22.49 -16.57
N ALA A 426 21.88 -21.26 -16.54
CA ALA A 426 22.09 -20.55 -15.29
C ALA A 426 22.18 -19.01 -15.42
N GLY A 427 21.68 -18.28 -14.41
CA GLY A 427 21.77 -16.82 -14.35
C GLY A 427 20.91 -16.12 -15.40
N GLY A 428 19.59 -16.08 -15.22
CA GLY A 428 18.68 -15.39 -16.14
C GLY A 428 19.02 -13.91 -16.27
N GLY A 429 19.15 -13.20 -15.14
CA GLY A 429 19.61 -11.81 -15.10
C GLY A 429 21.12 -11.71 -15.16
N LEU A 430 21.81 -12.29 -14.16
CA LEU A 430 23.25 -12.19 -13.95
C LEU A 430 23.89 -13.58 -13.73
N PHE A 431 24.98 -13.86 -14.44
CA PHE A 431 25.88 -14.99 -14.18
C PHE A 431 27.25 -14.50 -13.69
N ILE A 432 27.80 -15.15 -12.66
CA ILE A 432 29.13 -14.84 -12.09
C ILE A 432 30.00 -16.10 -12.15
N GLN A 433 31.08 -16.06 -12.93
CA GLN A 433 31.98 -17.21 -13.11
C GLN A 433 32.91 -17.41 -11.89
N GLY A 434 33.02 -18.66 -11.41
CA GLY A 434 34.07 -19.07 -10.47
C GLY A 434 35.36 -19.47 -11.21
N GLY A 435 36.50 -19.36 -10.54
CA GLY A 435 37.80 -19.68 -11.14
C GLY A 435 37.93 -21.17 -11.45
N ILE A 436 37.80 -21.54 -12.73
CA ILE A 436 37.86 -22.95 -13.18
C ILE A 436 39.29 -23.48 -13.17
N ARG A 437 40.26 -22.62 -13.52
CA ARG A 437 41.70 -22.91 -13.55
C ARG A 437 42.46 -21.71 -12.98
N ASN A 438 43.55 -21.97 -12.28
CA ASN A 438 44.45 -20.98 -11.67
C ASN A 438 43.82 -19.99 -10.65
N GLY A 439 42.58 -20.22 -10.22
CA GLY A 439 41.94 -19.44 -9.15
C GLY A 439 41.49 -18.02 -9.52
N HIS A 440 41.25 -17.70 -10.80
CA HIS A 440 40.69 -16.41 -11.21
C HIS A 440 39.15 -16.42 -11.19
N GLN A 441 38.53 -16.09 -10.05
CA GLN A 441 37.07 -15.88 -9.99
C GLN A 441 36.65 -14.51 -10.54
N SER A 442 35.39 -14.38 -10.96
CA SER A 442 34.74 -13.09 -11.18
C SER A 442 33.95 -12.66 -9.93
N ILE A 443 33.74 -11.35 -9.77
CA ILE A 443 33.21 -10.71 -8.56
C ILE A 443 32.11 -9.72 -8.94
N ALA A 444 30.98 -9.74 -8.24
CA ALA A 444 29.95 -8.70 -8.31
C ALA A 444 29.75 -8.03 -6.95
N GLU A 445 29.75 -6.70 -6.96
CA GLU A 445 29.44 -5.84 -5.82
C GLU A 445 28.18 -5.03 -6.16
N ILE A 446 27.10 -5.25 -5.41
CA ILE A 446 25.77 -4.69 -5.69
C ILE A 446 25.27 -3.94 -4.45
N THR A 447 25.17 -2.62 -4.53
CA THR A 447 24.71 -1.78 -3.41
C THR A 447 23.38 -1.08 -3.68
N ALA A 448 22.97 -0.91 -4.94
CA ALA A 448 21.63 -0.45 -5.31
C ALA A 448 21.23 -0.94 -6.72
N GLY A 449 19.93 -1.00 -7.00
CA GLY A 449 19.38 -1.34 -8.32
C GLY A 449 18.36 -2.48 -8.28
N LYS A 450 17.89 -2.91 -9.46
CA LYS A 450 16.82 -3.93 -9.60
C LYS A 450 17.29 -5.11 -10.44
N ILE A 451 16.95 -6.33 -10.02
CA ILE A 451 17.16 -7.57 -10.77
C ILE A 451 15.84 -8.34 -10.73
N THR A 452 15.00 -8.14 -11.75
CA THR A 452 13.57 -8.46 -11.70
C THR A 452 13.09 -9.31 -12.88
N ASN A 453 12.06 -10.14 -12.68
CA ASN A 453 11.38 -10.91 -13.73
C ASN A 453 12.27 -11.86 -14.60
N ASN A 454 13.55 -12.04 -14.25
CA ASN A 454 14.49 -12.81 -15.07
C ASN A 454 14.26 -14.32 -14.91
N THR A 455 14.50 -15.10 -15.96
CA THR A 455 14.12 -16.51 -16.04
C THR A 455 15.29 -17.43 -16.39
N MET A 456 15.54 -18.45 -15.57
CA MET A 456 16.34 -19.62 -15.94
C MET A 456 15.40 -20.74 -16.38
N THR A 457 15.45 -21.12 -17.66
CA THR A 457 14.45 -22.00 -18.31
C THR A 457 14.73 -23.50 -18.22
N GLY A 458 15.94 -23.90 -17.86
CA GLY A 458 16.38 -25.30 -17.80
C GLY A 458 16.56 -25.97 -19.18
N LYS A 459 16.46 -25.24 -20.28
CA LYS A 459 16.50 -25.75 -21.67
C LYS A 459 17.92 -25.94 -22.24
N GLY A 460 18.94 -25.31 -21.64
CA GLY A 460 20.34 -25.38 -22.08
C GLY A 460 21.00 -26.73 -21.80
N LYS A 461 22.26 -26.87 -22.22
CA LYS A 461 23.02 -28.12 -22.31
C LYS A 461 23.98 -28.34 -21.14
N THR A 462 24.44 -27.27 -20.48
CA THR A 462 25.32 -27.34 -19.31
C THR A 462 24.57 -27.68 -18.01
N ASP A 463 25.29 -27.79 -16.89
CA ASP A 463 24.67 -28.03 -15.58
C ASP A 463 23.82 -26.82 -15.15
N LYS A 464 22.71 -27.16 -14.48
CA LYS A 464 21.57 -26.31 -14.15
C LYS A 464 20.91 -26.76 -12.84
N ALA A 465 21.55 -27.64 -12.05
CA ALA A 465 21.02 -28.16 -10.79
C ALA A 465 20.80 -27.06 -9.72
N PHE A 466 21.49 -25.93 -9.88
CA PHE A 466 21.24 -24.65 -9.22
C PHE A 466 21.15 -23.61 -10.35
N GLY A 467 19.99 -22.99 -10.53
CA GLY A 467 19.67 -22.20 -11.72
C GLY A 467 20.03 -20.72 -11.59
N GLY A 468 19.50 -20.05 -10.57
CA GLY A 468 19.59 -18.59 -10.49
C GLY A 468 18.74 -17.92 -11.58
N GLY A 469 17.46 -17.67 -11.31
CA GLY A 469 16.60 -16.88 -12.18
C GLY A 469 17.10 -15.44 -12.28
N GLY A 470 17.22 -14.76 -11.14
CA GLY A 470 17.84 -13.44 -11.02
C GLY A 470 19.35 -13.52 -11.17
N ILE A 471 20.04 -14.10 -10.17
CA ILE A 471 21.50 -14.22 -10.12
C ILE A 471 21.91 -15.68 -9.99
N TYR A 472 22.94 -16.10 -10.72
CA TYR A 472 23.70 -17.32 -10.46
C TYR A 472 25.16 -17.04 -10.13
N VAL A 473 25.63 -17.55 -9.00
CA VAL A 473 27.03 -17.49 -8.58
C VAL A 473 27.66 -18.86 -8.77
N ASN A 474 28.51 -19.03 -9.78
CA ASN A 474 29.22 -20.28 -9.99
C ASN A 474 30.37 -20.44 -8.98
N GLY A 475 30.80 -21.67 -8.73
CA GLY A 475 31.94 -21.95 -7.86
C GLY A 475 32.55 -23.31 -8.14
N VAL A 476 33.80 -23.50 -7.72
CA VAL A 476 34.60 -24.69 -8.04
C VAL A 476 35.41 -25.09 -6.82
N ALA A 477 35.35 -26.37 -6.43
CA ALA A 477 36.09 -26.91 -5.30
C ALA A 477 37.60 -26.65 -5.42
N ASN A 478 38.26 -26.43 -4.29
CA ASN A 478 39.68 -26.14 -4.23
C ASN A 478 40.37 -27.02 -3.16
N PRO A 479 41.20 -28.00 -3.56
CA PRO A 479 41.42 -28.47 -4.94
C PRO A 479 40.22 -29.28 -5.49
N TRP A 480 40.22 -29.53 -6.80
CA TRP A 480 39.35 -30.53 -7.45
C TRP A 480 40.14 -31.37 -8.46
N THR A 481 39.61 -32.52 -8.88
CA THR A 481 40.31 -33.46 -9.76
C THR A 481 39.44 -33.85 -10.95
N TRP A 482 40.02 -33.85 -12.15
CA TRP A 482 39.36 -34.19 -13.41
C TRP A 482 40.34 -34.89 -14.35
N GLN A 483 39.94 -36.01 -14.95
CA GLN A 483 40.79 -36.85 -15.81
C GLN A 483 42.16 -37.22 -15.18
N GLY A 484 42.22 -37.36 -13.85
CA GLY A 484 43.45 -37.65 -13.10
C GLY A 484 44.33 -36.43 -12.78
N HIS A 485 44.02 -35.25 -13.32
CA HIS A 485 44.72 -34.00 -13.04
C HIS A 485 44.03 -33.22 -11.91
N THR A 486 44.82 -32.69 -10.98
CA THR A 486 44.34 -31.82 -9.90
C THR A 486 44.43 -30.35 -10.31
N TYR A 487 43.33 -29.62 -10.14
CA TYR A 487 43.17 -28.22 -10.46
C TYR A 487 42.81 -27.42 -9.20
N TYR A 488 43.26 -26.18 -9.13
CA TYR A 488 42.95 -25.26 -8.04
C TYR A 488 41.84 -24.30 -8.49
N GLY A 489 40.63 -24.56 -7.99
CA GLY A 489 39.44 -23.77 -8.29
C GLY A 489 39.28 -22.53 -7.39
N ALA A 490 38.32 -21.69 -7.71
CA ALA A 490 37.83 -20.63 -6.83
C ALA A 490 36.31 -20.46 -6.97
N ASN A 491 35.67 -19.96 -5.92
CA ASN A 491 34.26 -19.58 -5.97
C ASN A 491 34.13 -18.21 -6.64
N GLY A 492 33.13 -18.03 -7.50
CA GLY A 492 32.62 -16.71 -7.87
C GLY A 492 32.12 -15.99 -6.63
N GLU A 493 32.25 -14.67 -6.60
CA GLU A 493 31.89 -13.87 -5.43
C GLU A 493 30.75 -12.90 -5.74
N LEU A 494 29.76 -12.90 -4.85
CA LEU A 494 28.63 -11.98 -4.87
C LEU A 494 28.55 -11.27 -3.52
N HIS A 495 28.80 -9.97 -3.51
CA HIS A 495 28.69 -9.11 -2.33
C HIS A 495 27.52 -8.15 -2.54
N ILE A 496 26.46 -8.30 -1.75
CA ILE A 496 25.25 -7.45 -1.83
C ILE A 496 25.08 -6.66 -0.53
N LYS A 497 24.54 -5.44 -0.63
CA LYS A 497 24.05 -4.67 0.52
C LYS A 497 22.57 -4.32 0.37
N ASN A 498 21.88 -4.16 1.50
CA ASN A 498 20.57 -3.51 1.61
C ASN A 498 19.52 -4.09 0.63
N VAL A 499 19.34 -5.41 0.69
CA VAL A 499 18.58 -6.16 -0.34
C VAL A 499 17.26 -6.73 0.16
N LEU A 500 16.24 -6.61 -0.67
CA LEU A 500 14.96 -7.31 -0.56
C LEU A 500 14.88 -8.42 -1.61
N ILE A 501 14.65 -9.66 -1.19
CA ILE A 501 14.49 -10.85 -2.03
C ILE A 501 13.09 -11.42 -1.81
N THR A 502 12.15 -11.09 -2.71
CA THR A 502 10.71 -11.35 -2.53
C THR A 502 10.03 -11.77 -3.83
N ASP A 503 8.97 -12.58 -3.75
CA ASP A 503 8.12 -12.97 -4.89
C ASP A 503 8.87 -13.69 -6.05
N ASN A 504 10.05 -14.26 -5.77
CA ASN A 504 10.77 -15.12 -6.71
C ASN A 504 10.21 -16.55 -6.66
N THR A 505 10.35 -17.29 -7.77
CA THR A 505 9.79 -18.65 -7.91
C THR A 505 10.82 -19.70 -8.34
N ALA A 506 10.70 -20.93 -7.83
CA ALA A 506 11.56 -22.05 -8.20
C ALA A 506 10.80 -23.38 -8.28
N LYS A 507 11.13 -24.23 -9.26
CA LYS A 507 10.50 -25.57 -9.41
C LYS A 507 11.08 -26.64 -8.48
N TRP A 508 12.28 -26.41 -7.97
CA TRP A 508 12.89 -27.21 -6.92
C TRP A 508 12.99 -26.32 -5.66
N GLN A 509 13.97 -26.57 -4.78
CA GLN A 509 14.10 -25.83 -3.51
C GLN A 509 14.74 -24.43 -3.67
N GLY A 510 14.51 -23.55 -2.68
CA GLY A 510 15.18 -22.26 -2.51
C GLY A 510 14.79 -21.23 -3.57
N ALA A 511 13.55 -20.76 -3.53
CA ALA A 511 13.08 -19.74 -4.47
C ALA A 511 13.66 -18.35 -4.18
N GLY A 512 13.86 -17.97 -2.90
CA GLY A 512 14.66 -16.80 -2.54
C GLY A 512 16.15 -17.03 -2.83
N MET A 513 16.76 -17.94 -2.09
CA MET A 513 18.17 -18.36 -2.25
C MET A 513 18.34 -19.88 -2.22
N ALA A 514 19.20 -20.43 -3.09
CA ALA A 514 19.57 -21.84 -3.09
C ALA A 514 21.08 -22.09 -3.23
N ASN A 515 21.62 -22.92 -2.35
CA ASN A 515 23.04 -23.08 -2.09
C ASN A 515 23.53 -24.53 -2.25
N CYS A 516 24.62 -24.73 -3.00
CA CYS A 516 25.21 -26.02 -3.29
C CYS A 516 26.31 -26.44 -2.27
N PRO A 517 26.81 -27.69 -2.31
CA PRO A 517 27.74 -28.22 -1.32
C PRO A 517 29.08 -27.49 -1.17
N ILE A 518 29.54 -26.70 -2.15
CA ILE A 518 30.78 -25.90 -2.06
C ILE A 518 30.52 -24.41 -1.80
N SER A 519 29.24 -24.04 -1.67
CA SER A 519 28.85 -22.66 -1.42
C SER A 519 29.26 -22.18 -0.02
N LYS A 520 29.47 -20.87 0.08
CA LYS A 520 29.79 -20.17 1.33
C LYS A 520 28.87 -18.97 1.41
N THR A 521 27.91 -18.97 2.33
CA THR A 521 26.97 -17.86 2.46
C THR A 521 27.00 -17.23 3.83
N THR A 522 27.08 -15.90 3.85
CA THR A 522 26.90 -15.10 5.06
C THR A 522 25.84 -14.05 4.80
N ILE A 523 24.81 -14.01 5.65
CA ILE A 523 23.81 -12.95 5.71
C ILE A 523 23.95 -12.28 7.06
N TYR A 524 24.37 -11.03 7.06
CA TYR A 524 24.45 -10.16 8.23
C TYR A 524 23.14 -9.37 8.43
N VAL A 525 23.04 -8.60 9.52
CA VAL A 525 21.92 -7.68 9.78
C VAL A 525 22.24 -6.23 9.37
N ASN A 526 23.47 -5.76 9.63
CA ASN A 526 23.96 -4.48 9.10
C ASN A 526 24.10 -4.61 7.57
N ASP A 527 23.55 -3.66 6.83
CA ASP A 527 23.39 -3.70 5.37
C ASP A 527 22.78 -5.03 4.83
N GLY A 528 21.96 -5.70 5.63
CA GLY A 528 21.59 -7.11 5.45
C GLY A 528 20.56 -7.41 4.35
N ALA A 529 20.00 -8.63 4.42
CA ALA A 529 18.90 -9.08 3.58
C ALA A 529 17.56 -9.00 4.31
N ALA A 530 16.49 -8.69 3.59
CA ALA A 530 15.15 -9.20 3.88
C ALA A 530 14.79 -10.24 2.82
N ILE A 531 14.34 -11.43 3.26
CA ILE A 531 13.96 -12.54 2.37
C ILE A 531 12.64 -13.11 2.90
N TYR A 532 11.58 -12.99 2.11
CA TYR A 532 10.24 -13.48 2.44
C TYR A 532 9.38 -13.57 1.18
N GLY A 533 8.26 -14.29 1.23
CA GLY A 533 7.27 -14.29 0.14
C GLY A 533 7.72 -14.96 -1.16
N ASN A 534 8.84 -15.67 -1.16
CA ASN A 534 9.27 -16.47 -2.31
C ASN A 534 8.48 -17.80 -2.35
N HIS A 535 8.40 -18.45 -3.51
CA HIS A 535 7.63 -19.70 -3.67
C HIS A 535 8.37 -20.80 -4.41
N ALA A 536 8.62 -21.91 -3.71
CA ALA A 536 9.22 -23.12 -4.25
C ALA A 536 8.18 -24.23 -4.42
N GLU A 537 8.22 -24.99 -5.53
CA GLU A 537 7.44 -26.24 -5.69
C GLU A 537 7.96 -27.38 -4.76
N ARG A 538 9.02 -27.12 -3.95
CA ARG A 538 9.64 -28.05 -2.98
C ARG A 538 10.06 -27.31 -1.70
N GLU A 539 10.61 -28.04 -0.73
CA GLU A 539 10.91 -27.50 0.60
C GLU A 539 11.94 -26.34 0.62
N GLY A 540 11.70 -25.36 1.50
CA GLY A 540 12.55 -24.17 1.66
C GLY A 540 12.25 -23.10 0.60
N ASN A 541 11.20 -22.31 0.83
CA ASN A 541 10.81 -21.21 -0.05
C ASN A 541 11.89 -20.14 -0.14
N ASP A 542 12.36 -19.66 1.00
CA ASP A 542 13.18 -18.46 1.10
C ASP A 542 14.67 -18.78 1.11
N PHE A 543 15.08 -19.87 1.77
CA PHE A 543 16.46 -20.35 1.78
C PHE A 543 16.55 -21.87 1.72
N PHE A 544 17.46 -22.38 0.89
CA PHE A 544 17.84 -23.79 0.84
C PHE A 544 19.35 -23.93 0.72
N ALA A 545 19.97 -24.77 1.55
CA ALA A 545 21.36 -25.19 1.40
C ALA A 545 21.49 -26.72 1.47
N TYR A 546 22.42 -27.29 0.68
CA TYR A 546 22.58 -28.75 0.58
C TYR A 546 24.04 -29.18 0.50
N SER A 547 24.36 -30.29 1.16
CA SER A 547 25.69 -30.89 1.29
C SER A 547 25.75 -32.32 0.70
N ASN A 548 26.75 -32.60 -0.13
CA ASN A 548 26.89 -33.88 -0.83
C ASN A 548 28.31 -34.09 -1.39
N LYS A 549 28.81 -35.35 -1.35
CA LYS A 549 30.16 -35.73 -1.82
C LYS A 549 30.22 -36.34 -3.24
N ARG A 550 29.16 -36.20 -4.07
CA ARG A 550 29.05 -36.82 -5.41
C ARG A 550 28.96 -35.88 -6.63
N TYR A 551 28.88 -34.56 -6.47
CA TYR A 551 28.74 -33.61 -7.60
C TYR A 551 30.07 -33.20 -8.25
N GLY A 552 31.07 -34.09 -8.32
CA GLY A 552 32.38 -33.79 -8.91
C GLY A 552 33.00 -32.51 -8.34
N ALA A 553 33.24 -31.52 -9.21
CA ALA A 553 33.79 -30.20 -8.87
C ALA A 553 32.93 -29.35 -7.91
N HIS A 554 31.67 -29.72 -7.70
CA HIS A 554 30.74 -29.07 -6.77
C HIS A 554 30.44 -29.94 -5.53
N SER A 555 31.28 -30.94 -5.25
CA SER A 555 31.21 -31.77 -4.03
C SER A 555 31.83 -31.04 -2.84
N GLY A 556 31.16 -31.03 -1.69
CA GLY A 556 31.65 -30.30 -0.52
C GLY A 556 30.71 -30.38 0.69
N GLU A 557 31.00 -29.51 1.66
CA GLU A 557 30.20 -29.29 2.87
C GLU A 557 29.84 -27.79 2.95
N ALA A 558 28.57 -27.46 2.72
CA ALA A 558 28.12 -26.07 2.55
C ALA A 558 28.25 -25.28 3.87
N LYS A 559 28.94 -24.13 3.85
CA LYS A 559 29.06 -23.24 5.02
C LYS A 559 27.99 -22.13 4.94
N TYR A 560 27.30 -21.91 6.05
CA TYR A 560 26.33 -20.82 6.20
C TYR A 560 26.53 -20.06 7.52
N LYS A 561 26.27 -18.74 7.51
CA LYS A 561 26.03 -17.87 8.67
C LYS A 561 24.80 -17.01 8.31
N LEU A 562 23.68 -17.23 9.00
CA LEU A 562 22.38 -16.61 8.71
C LEU A 562 22.00 -15.66 9.84
N SER A 563 21.64 -14.44 9.50
CA SER A 563 21.05 -13.51 10.47
C SER A 563 19.71 -14.04 10.99
N LYS A 564 19.46 -13.81 12.29
CA LYS A 564 18.13 -13.96 12.91
C LYS A 564 17.17 -12.84 12.53
N TRP A 565 17.70 -11.73 12.00
CA TRP A 565 17.00 -10.48 11.77
C TRP A 565 17.21 -10.01 10.34
N MET A 566 16.12 -9.62 9.69
CA MET A 566 16.11 -8.99 8.38
C MET A 566 16.78 -7.61 8.41
N LEU A 567 17.06 -7.08 7.23
CA LEU A 567 17.24 -5.65 6.99
C LEU A 567 16.14 -4.85 7.70
N GLY A 568 16.49 -3.82 8.46
CA GLY A 568 15.55 -3.05 9.29
C GLY A 568 15.17 -3.70 10.63
N GLY A 569 15.77 -4.83 10.99
CA GLY A 569 15.67 -5.40 12.35
C GLY A 569 14.39 -6.19 12.66
N ALA A 570 13.51 -6.43 11.68
CA ALA A 570 12.42 -7.40 11.85
C ALA A 570 13.00 -8.83 11.99
N PRO A 571 12.50 -9.71 12.89
CA PRO A 571 13.00 -11.07 12.98
C PRO A 571 12.62 -11.88 11.73
N PHE A 572 13.53 -12.70 11.21
CA PHE A 572 13.25 -13.62 10.10
C PHE A 572 12.21 -14.69 10.47
N ASN A 573 12.13 -15.06 11.76
CA ASN A 573 11.32 -16.17 12.26
C ASN A 573 11.49 -17.43 11.38
N TRP A 574 12.75 -17.77 11.07
CA TRP A 574 13.12 -18.92 10.25
C TRP A 574 12.45 -20.19 10.78
N THR A 575 11.70 -20.88 9.93
CA THR A 575 11.14 -22.20 10.25
C THR A 575 11.58 -23.26 9.25
N THR A 576 11.71 -24.49 9.73
CA THR A 576 11.86 -25.68 8.89
C THR A 576 10.53 -26.01 8.17
N PRO A 577 10.51 -26.90 7.16
CA PRO A 577 9.32 -27.14 6.34
C PRO A 577 8.13 -27.75 7.10
N ASP A 578 8.36 -28.29 8.30
CA ASP A 578 7.36 -28.78 9.24
C ASP A 578 6.91 -27.70 10.27
N GLY A 579 7.24 -26.44 10.02
CA GLY A 579 6.78 -25.27 10.80
C GLY A 579 7.52 -25.01 12.10
N LYS A 580 8.55 -25.79 12.45
CA LYS A 580 9.30 -25.60 13.70
C LYS A 580 10.30 -24.43 13.58
N PRO A 581 10.45 -23.58 14.62
CA PRO A 581 11.49 -22.55 14.66
C PRO A 581 12.90 -23.13 14.53
N LEU A 582 13.75 -22.45 13.77
CA LEU A 582 15.18 -22.77 13.67
C LEU A 582 15.86 -22.51 15.03
N ALA A 583 16.53 -23.54 15.55
CA ALA A 583 17.20 -23.43 16.85
C ALA A 583 18.35 -22.42 16.85
N ASP A 584 18.61 -21.85 18.03
CA ASP A 584 19.50 -20.72 18.23
C ASP A 584 20.95 -21.00 17.82
N ASP A 585 21.40 -22.25 17.96
CA ASP A 585 22.72 -22.76 17.57
C ASP A 585 22.81 -23.18 16.09
N LYS A 586 21.69 -23.19 15.35
CA LYS A 586 21.61 -23.58 13.93
C LYS A 586 21.57 -22.38 12.97
N HIS A 587 22.01 -21.22 13.44
CA HIS A 587 22.12 -20.01 12.61
C HIS A 587 23.51 -19.85 11.95
N GLU A 588 24.56 -20.49 12.46
CA GLU A 588 25.85 -20.63 11.75
C GLU A 588 26.33 -22.09 11.82
N GLY A 589 26.91 -22.58 10.73
CA GLY A 589 27.47 -23.93 10.71
C GLY A 589 27.99 -24.37 9.35
N ILE A 590 28.33 -25.66 9.31
CA ILE A 590 28.71 -26.40 8.11
C ILE A 590 27.74 -27.60 8.02
N LEU A 591 27.06 -27.75 6.89
CA LEU A 591 26.12 -28.87 6.71
C LEU A 591 26.89 -30.18 6.44
N PRO A 592 26.58 -31.27 7.16
CA PRO A 592 27.30 -32.54 6.99
C PRO A 592 27.02 -33.14 5.61
N ALA A 593 28.07 -33.58 4.91
CA ALA A 593 27.93 -34.20 3.59
C ALA A 593 28.10 -35.73 3.68
N GLY A 594 26.97 -36.42 3.75
CA GLY A 594 26.89 -37.87 3.54
C GLY A 594 27.10 -38.30 2.07
N THR A 595 27.20 -39.60 1.85
CA THR A 595 27.52 -40.23 0.55
C THR A 595 26.31 -40.79 -0.20
N GLY A 596 25.07 -40.60 0.31
CA GLY A 596 23.82 -40.97 -0.34
C GLY A 596 23.11 -39.79 -1.02
N PHE A 597 22.24 -40.07 -1.99
CA PHE A 597 21.28 -39.07 -2.49
C PHE A 597 20.22 -38.79 -1.42
N PHE A 598 19.94 -37.51 -1.16
CA PHE A 598 18.88 -37.05 -0.24
C PHE A 598 18.80 -37.77 1.12
N LEU A 599 19.95 -37.92 1.79
CA LEU A 599 19.98 -38.35 3.19
C LEU A 599 19.37 -37.26 4.11
N PRO A 600 18.55 -37.63 5.12
CA PRO A 600 18.08 -36.69 6.14
C PRO A 600 19.25 -36.01 6.85
N GLY A 601 19.15 -34.69 7.07
CA GLY A 601 20.18 -33.88 7.75
C GLY A 601 21.30 -33.32 6.85
N ASN A 602 21.41 -33.75 5.59
CA ASN A 602 22.37 -33.18 4.63
C ASN A 602 21.95 -31.79 4.06
N GLY A 603 20.79 -31.27 4.45
CA GLY A 603 20.23 -30.02 3.90
C GLY A 603 19.52 -29.18 4.94
N LEU A 604 19.51 -27.87 4.73
CA LEU A 604 18.81 -26.86 5.52
C LEU A 604 17.83 -26.13 4.61
N ALA A 605 16.55 -26.43 4.76
CA ALA A 605 15.45 -25.81 4.04
C ALA A 605 14.68 -24.91 5.02
N LEU A 606 14.49 -23.64 4.67
CA LEU A 606 13.90 -22.63 5.55
C LEU A 606 12.88 -21.74 4.83
N ASN A 607 11.84 -21.38 5.58
CA ASN A 607 10.84 -20.39 5.21
C ASN A 607 10.91 -19.23 6.23
N ALA A 608 10.69 -17.99 5.76
CA ALA A 608 10.51 -16.84 6.64
C ALA A 608 9.02 -16.65 6.96
N ASN A 609 8.65 -16.81 8.23
CA ASN A 609 7.26 -16.67 8.69
C ASN A 609 6.90 -15.22 9.09
N SER A 610 7.57 -14.25 8.47
CA SER A 610 7.43 -12.82 8.71
C SER A 610 7.70 -12.05 7.42
N LYS A 611 7.37 -10.76 7.42
CA LYS A 611 7.81 -9.80 6.40
C LYS A 611 8.72 -8.77 7.05
N GLY A 612 9.33 -7.93 6.21
CA GLY A 612 10.01 -6.73 6.65
C GLY A 612 9.06 -5.77 7.41
N ASN A 613 9.65 -4.85 8.16
CA ASN A 613 8.95 -3.72 8.77
C ASN A 613 9.12 -2.46 7.91
N ALA A 614 8.54 -1.33 8.33
CA ALA A 614 8.68 -0.06 7.59
C ALA A 614 10.16 0.37 7.39
N LEU A 615 11.04 0.02 8.35
CA LEU A 615 12.47 0.29 8.22
C LEU A 615 13.16 -0.61 7.18
N THR A 616 12.66 -1.84 6.95
CA THR A 616 13.11 -2.70 5.85
C THR A 616 12.90 -2.00 4.50
N GLU A 617 11.70 -1.43 4.28
CA GLU A 617 11.35 -0.75 3.02
C GLU A 617 12.26 0.46 2.77
N VAL A 618 12.46 1.29 3.81
CA VAL A 618 13.28 2.52 3.76
C VAL A 618 14.77 2.24 3.56
N LEU A 619 15.29 1.15 4.13
CA LEU A 619 16.68 0.74 3.95
C LEU A 619 16.92 -0.03 2.65
N THR A 620 15.88 -0.54 1.98
CA THR A 620 16.05 -1.34 0.75
C THR A 620 16.62 -0.50 -0.40
N LYS A 621 17.72 -0.97 -1.00
CA LYS A 621 18.41 -0.38 -2.15
C LYS A 621 18.48 -1.33 -3.33
N VAL A 622 18.60 -2.63 -3.06
CA VAL A 622 18.65 -3.71 -4.06
C VAL A 622 17.35 -4.50 -4.01
N ILE A 623 16.70 -4.71 -5.15
CA ILE A 623 15.47 -5.51 -5.23
C ILE A 623 15.70 -6.70 -6.17
N ILE A 624 15.50 -7.91 -5.65
CA ILE A 624 15.54 -9.16 -6.41
C ILE A 624 14.15 -9.79 -6.34
N SER A 625 13.33 -9.64 -7.39
CA SER A 625 11.90 -10.00 -7.32
C SER A 625 11.30 -10.49 -8.65
N GLY A 626 10.28 -11.35 -8.58
CA GLY A 626 9.58 -11.91 -9.74
C GLY A 626 10.41 -12.87 -10.60
N ASN A 627 11.66 -13.17 -10.22
CA ASN A 627 12.55 -14.02 -11.02
C ASN A 627 12.13 -15.51 -10.92
N HIS A 628 12.26 -16.26 -12.02
CA HIS A 628 11.90 -17.68 -12.11
C HIS A 628 13.10 -18.59 -12.34
N SER A 629 13.15 -19.73 -11.64
CA SER A 629 14.08 -20.82 -11.92
C SER A 629 13.37 -22.15 -12.16
N ALA A 630 13.63 -22.75 -13.33
CA ALA A 630 13.18 -24.10 -13.66
C ALA A 630 13.85 -25.21 -12.80
N THR A 631 14.79 -24.85 -11.92
CA THR A 631 15.36 -25.72 -10.89
C THR A 631 15.37 -25.00 -9.53
N ARG A 632 16.54 -24.62 -9.00
CA ARG A 632 16.71 -23.93 -7.70
C ARG A 632 17.15 -22.49 -7.87
N GLY A 633 16.96 -21.67 -6.84
CA GLY A 633 17.41 -20.28 -6.81
C GLY A 633 16.60 -19.43 -7.76
N GLY A 634 15.39 -19.04 -7.36
CA GLY A 634 14.57 -18.10 -8.14
C GLY A 634 15.25 -16.72 -8.18
N GLY A 635 15.46 -16.12 -7.01
CA GLY A 635 16.26 -14.91 -6.84
C GLY A 635 17.75 -15.19 -7.00
N ILE A 636 18.34 -16.00 -6.13
CA ILE A 636 19.77 -16.32 -6.14
C ILE A 636 20.01 -17.85 -6.15
N GLY A 637 20.72 -18.37 -7.15
CA GLY A 637 21.34 -19.69 -7.11
C GLY A 637 22.84 -19.57 -6.87
N SER A 638 23.44 -20.44 -6.05
CA SER A 638 24.85 -20.35 -5.70
C SER A 638 25.55 -21.70 -5.57
N ASN A 639 26.57 -21.90 -6.40
CA ASN A 639 27.71 -22.77 -6.13
C ASN A 639 28.90 -21.97 -5.53
N GLY A 640 28.86 -20.64 -5.59
CA GLY A 640 29.95 -19.75 -5.20
C GLY A 640 29.86 -19.21 -3.77
N SER A 641 30.47 -18.06 -3.55
CA SER A 641 30.45 -17.32 -2.27
C SER A 641 29.45 -16.18 -2.35
N VAL A 642 28.57 -16.06 -1.35
CA VAL A 642 27.58 -14.98 -1.26
C VAL A 642 27.68 -14.29 0.09
N THR A 643 27.99 -12.99 0.09
CA THR A 643 27.97 -12.14 1.27
C THR A 643 26.84 -11.15 1.13
N ILE A 644 25.96 -11.04 2.14
CA ILE A 644 24.96 -9.98 2.21
C ILE A 644 25.15 -9.20 3.50
N GLY A 645 25.44 -7.91 3.37
CA GLY A 645 25.68 -6.98 4.48
C GLY A 645 27.10 -7.01 5.05
N THR A 646 27.29 -6.57 6.29
CA THR A 646 28.59 -6.45 6.96
C THR A 646 28.62 -7.04 8.37
N ASP A 647 29.78 -7.55 8.81
CA ASP A 647 30.03 -8.02 10.20
C ASP A 647 30.28 -6.84 11.17
N ASP A 648 29.74 -5.66 10.86
CA ASP A 648 29.82 -4.48 11.72
C ASP A 648 29.08 -4.72 13.04
N LYS A 649 29.43 -3.93 14.07
CA LYS A 649 28.81 -4.05 15.39
C LYS A 649 27.30 -3.80 15.32
N THR A 650 26.57 -4.53 16.15
CA THR A 650 25.12 -4.38 16.34
C THR A 650 24.84 -3.89 17.76
N THR A 651 23.68 -3.29 17.98
CA THR A 651 23.25 -2.81 19.29
C THR A 651 22.06 -3.61 19.85
N LYS A 652 21.65 -3.30 21.08
CA LYS A 652 20.50 -3.88 21.74
C LYS A 652 19.84 -2.86 22.66
N VAL A 653 18.52 -2.88 22.73
CA VAL A 653 17.72 -2.01 23.59
C VAL A 653 17.08 -2.86 24.67
N LYS A 654 17.34 -2.52 25.94
CA LYS A 654 16.67 -3.11 27.11
C LYS A 654 15.50 -2.25 27.53
N VAL A 655 14.46 -2.88 28.07
CA VAL A 655 13.32 -2.19 28.70
C VAL A 655 12.97 -2.86 30.02
N GLU A 656 12.71 -2.04 31.04
CA GLU A 656 12.12 -2.44 32.32
C GLU A 656 10.79 -1.71 32.52
N LYS A 657 9.75 -2.43 32.93
CA LYS A 657 8.43 -1.88 33.25
C LYS A 657 8.27 -1.76 34.77
N LYS A 658 7.78 -0.61 35.22
CA LYS A 658 7.44 -0.29 36.61
C LYS A 658 5.98 0.16 36.71
N TRP A 659 5.42 -0.01 37.90
CA TRP A 659 4.04 0.30 38.24
C TRP A 659 4.00 1.16 39.51
N ASP A 660 3.30 2.29 39.44
CA ASP A 660 3.04 3.24 40.53
C ASP A 660 1.52 3.24 40.80
N ASP A 661 1.06 2.12 41.39
CA ASP A 661 -0.35 1.77 41.58
C ASP A 661 -0.62 1.09 42.94
N GLY A 662 0.19 1.42 43.96
CA GLY A 662 0.05 0.87 45.32
C GLY A 662 0.27 -0.64 45.43
N ASP A 663 1.12 -1.18 44.54
CA ASP A 663 1.19 -2.60 44.16
C ASP A 663 -0.15 -3.22 43.77
N ASN A 664 -0.80 -2.63 42.76
CA ASN A 664 -2.09 -3.06 42.22
C ASN A 664 -3.23 -3.08 43.27
N ALA A 665 -3.22 -2.12 44.21
CA ALA A 665 -4.21 -2.06 45.31
C ALA A 665 -5.67 -2.07 44.79
N ASN A 666 -5.92 -1.44 43.65
CA ASN A 666 -7.24 -1.34 43.02
C ASN A 666 -7.56 -2.48 42.03
N ASN A 667 -6.69 -3.48 41.87
CA ASN A 667 -6.84 -4.62 40.96
C ASN A 667 -7.03 -4.24 39.46
N LYS A 668 -6.49 -3.10 39.01
CA LYS A 668 -6.60 -2.60 37.63
C LYS A 668 -5.41 -2.94 36.74
N ARG A 669 -4.30 -3.43 37.29
CA ARG A 669 -3.06 -3.72 36.54
C ARG A 669 -3.31 -4.87 35.55
N PRO A 670 -3.12 -4.66 34.23
CA PRO A 670 -3.29 -5.73 33.24
C PRO A 670 -2.21 -6.81 33.39
N SER A 671 -2.52 -8.04 32.94
CA SER A 671 -1.58 -9.17 32.96
C SER A 671 -0.40 -9.01 31.99
N THR A 672 -0.59 -8.25 30.91
CA THR A 672 0.42 -7.98 29.88
C THR A 672 0.34 -6.54 29.39
N ILE A 673 1.46 -6.01 28.91
CA ILE A 673 1.58 -4.75 28.17
C ILE A 673 2.15 -5.00 26.77
N GLU A 674 2.01 -4.03 25.86
CA GLU A 674 2.69 -4.04 24.55
C GLU A 674 3.68 -2.88 24.46
N VAL A 675 4.97 -3.22 24.30
CA VAL A 675 6.08 -2.28 24.17
C VAL A 675 6.54 -2.23 22.72
N GLN A 676 6.51 -1.03 22.14
CA GLN A 676 6.96 -0.75 20.79
C GLN A 676 8.41 -0.26 20.81
N LEU A 677 9.27 -0.87 20.00
CA LEU A 677 10.58 -0.33 19.65
C LEU A 677 10.44 0.53 18.38
N LEU A 678 10.96 1.75 18.44
CA LEU A 678 11.04 2.65 17.29
C LEU A 678 12.49 3.00 16.99
N ALA A 679 12.78 3.17 15.70
CA ALA A 679 14.02 3.70 15.17
C ALA A 679 13.77 5.09 14.58
N ARG A 680 14.70 6.02 14.76
CA ARG A 680 14.72 7.32 14.11
C ARG A 680 15.96 7.45 13.21
N ILE A 681 15.76 7.95 11.99
CA ILE A 681 16.82 8.22 11.02
C ILE A 681 16.58 9.62 10.44
N GLY A 682 17.46 10.57 10.78
CA GLY A 682 17.14 11.99 10.62
C GLY A 682 15.94 12.37 11.49
N ASP A 683 14.93 12.99 10.88
CA ASP A 683 13.68 13.38 11.54
C ASP A 683 12.56 12.31 11.42
N GLU A 684 12.79 11.23 10.67
CA GLU A 684 11.78 10.21 10.36
C GLU A 684 11.78 9.07 11.39
N GLU A 685 10.59 8.67 11.87
CA GLU A 685 10.40 7.61 12.86
C GLU A 685 9.73 6.35 12.27
N TYR A 686 10.27 5.18 12.61
CA TYR A 686 9.86 3.88 12.08
C TYR A 686 9.60 2.86 13.19
N LEU A 687 8.46 2.17 13.14
CA LEU A 687 8.17 1.05 14.04
C LEU A 687 9.00 -0.18 13.65
N VAL A 688 9.79 -0.71 14.60
CA VAL A 688 10.73 -1.81 14.37
C VAL A 688 10.14 -3.16 14.80
N GLU A 689 9.70 -3.25 16.05
CA GLU A 689 9.11 -4.44 16.68
C GLU A 689 8.05 -3.98 17.71
N THR A 690 6.98 -4.75 17.91
CA THR A 690 6.09 -4.61 19.08
C THR A 690 6.13 -5.92 19.86
N LYS A 691 6.40 -5.83 21.16
CA LYS A 691 6.68 -6.98 22.03
C LYS A 691 5.77 -6.99 23.24
N LYS A 692 5.15 -8.13 23.52
CA LYS A 692 4.39 -8.34 24.76
C LYS A 692 5.34 -8.54 25.94
N VAL A 693 4.99 -7.95 27.07
CA VAL A 693 5.74 -8.06 28.33
C VAL A 693 4.76 -8.29 29.47
N SER A 694 5.08 -9.24 30.35
CA SER A 694 4.22 -9.71 31.43
C SER A 694 4.94 -9.73 32.78
N LYS A 695 4.23 -10.16 33.83
CA LYS A 695 4.83 -10.48 35.13
C LYS A 695 5.83 -11.65 35.03
N ASP A 696 5.59 -12.61 34.14
CA ASP A 696 6.42 -13.82 34.01
C ASP A 696 7.78 -13.50 33.36
N ASP A 697 7.79 -12.51 32.46
CA ASP A 697 9.02 -11.87 31.93
C ASP A 697 9.75 -11.01 32.97
N ASN A 698 9.32 -11.05 34.25
CA ASN A 698 9.75 -10.15 35.32
C ASN A 698 9.62 -8.67 34.94
N TRP A 699 8.60 -8.34 34.15
CA TRP A 699 8.34 -7.00 33.60
C TRP A 699 9.50 -6.44 32.75
N LYS A 700 10.25 -7.29 32.05
CA LYS A 700 11.45 -6.88 31.27
C LYS A 700 11.43 -7.38 29.84
N ALA A 701 12.01 -6.58 28.95
CA ALA A 701 12.20 -6.92 27.55
C ALA A 701 13.62 -6.60 27.08
N THR A 702 14.04 -7.24 26.00
CA THR A 702 15.22 -6.83 25.23
C THR A 702 14.98 -7.08 23.74
N PHE A 703 15.40 -6.10 22.94
CA PHE A 703 15.51 -6.15 21.49
C PHE A 703 17.00 -6.23 21.16
N SER A 704 17.44 -7.17 20.32
CA SER A 704 18.88 -7.49 20.16
C SER A 704 19.30 -7.52 18.69
N ASN A 705 20.61 -7.36 18.45
CA ASN A 705 21.24 -7.37 17.14
C ASN A 705 20.67 -6.30 16.18
N LEU A 706 20.24 -5.17 16.72
CA LEU A 706 19.70 -4.05 15.96
C LEU A 706 20.80 -3.39 15.13
N PRO A 707 20.54 -2.99 13.87
CA PRO A 707 21.52 -2.29 13.04
C PRO A 707 21.89 -0.94 13.66
N MET A 708 23.16 -0.58 13.63
CA MET A 708 23.65 0.67 14.26
C MET A 708 23.63 1.88 13.33
N TYR A 709 23.79 1.67 12.02
CA TYR A 709 23.98 2.73 11.05
C TYR A 709 23.14 2.48 9.79
N SER A 710 22.92 3.56 9.06
CA SER A 710 22.33 3.61 7.72
C SER A 710 23.17 4.57 6.86
N GLU A 711 22.93 4.61 5.55
CA GLU A 711 23.54 5.61 4.66
C GLU A 711 23.20 7.07 5.05
N LYS A 712 22.08 7.28 5.76
CA LYS A 712 21.67 8.60 6.29
C LYS A 712 22.34 8.96 7.64
N GLY A 713 23.05 8.04 8.30
CA GLY A 713 23.68 8.25 9.62
C GLY A 713 23.36 7.15 10.66
N GLU A 714 23.70 7.40 11.93
CA GLU A 714 23.41 6.49 13.05
C GLU A 714 21.89 6.33 13.27
N ILE A 715 21.45 5.10 13.53
CA ILE A 715 20.07 4.77 13.84
C ILE A 715 19.84 4.97 15.35
N SER A 716 19.06 5.97 15.71
CA SER A 716 18.66 6.22 17.10
C SER A 716 17.47 5.36 17.48
N TYR A 717 17.49 4.72 18.65
CA TYR A 717 16.40 3.87 19.13
C TYR A 717 15.76 4.40 20.40
N PHE A 718 14.44 4.28 20.48
CA PHE A 718 13.61 4.65 21.63
C PHE A 718 12.40 3.72 21.73
N VAL A 719 11.67 3.78 22.84
CA VAL A 719 10.52 2.88 23.09
C VAL A 719 9.26 3.65 23.50
N LYS A 720 8.11 3.06 23.20
CA LYS A 720 6.78 3.57 23.49
C LYS A 720 5.90 2.43 24.00
N GLU A 721 4.94 2.72 24.88
CA GLU A 721 3.93 1.76 25.30
C GLU A 721 2.61 1.99 24.54
N VAL A 722 1.92 0.90 24.18
CA VAL A 722 0.52 0.96 23.72
C VAL A 722 -0.37 1.35 24.91
N GLY A 723 -0.98 2.53 24.85
CA GLY A 723 -1.58 3.21 26.01
C GLY A 723 -2.63 2.40 26.76
N ILE A 724 -2.47 2.31 28.08
CA ILE A 724 -3.29 1.47 28.97
C ILE A 724 -4.40 2.31 29.62
N LYS A 725 -5.66 1.85 29.51
CA LYS A 725 -6.82 2.52 30.11
C LYS A 725 -6.67 2.58 31.64
N GLY A 726 -6.95 3.75 32.22
CA GLY A 726 -6.81 3.99 33.67
C GLY A 726 -5.38 4.29 34.14
N TYR A 727 -4.40 4.33 33.24
CA TYR A 727 -3.01 4.65 33.57
C TYR A 727 -2.46 5.84 32.78
N GLU A 728 -1.39 6.43 33.30
CA GLU A 728 -0.50 7.38 32.64
C GLU A 728 0.88 6.75 32.49
N SER A 729 1.47 6.78 31.29
CA SER A 729 2.75 6.14 30.97
C SER A 729 3.85 7.19 30.78
N THR A 730 4.96 7.02 31.51
CA THR A 730 6.19 7.81 31.34
C THR A 730 7.34 6.91 30.90
N VAL A 731 8.19 7.40 29.98
CA VAL A 731 9.39 6.68 29.51
C VAL A 731 10.64 7.48 29.90
N THR A 732 11.64 6.78 30.42
CA THR A 732 12.89 7.37 30.93
C THR A 732 14.08 6.47 30.56
N GLY A 733 15.30 6.99 30.63
CA GLY A 733 16.52 6.27 30.26
C GLY A 733 16.93 6.47 28.80
N ASP A 734 17.86 5.63 28.34
CA ASP A 734 18.55 5.75 27.06
C ASP A 734 18.98 4.37 26.52
N LYS A 735 19.56 4.33 25.32
CA LYS A 735 20.01 3.09 24.64
C LYS A 735 21.08 2.35 25.46
N GLU A 736 21.96 3.10 26.11
CA GLU A 736 23.15 2.60 26.82
C GLU A 736 22.80 1.98 28.18
N LYS A 737 21.93 2.63 28.96
CA LYS A 737 21.45 2.16 30.27
C LYS A 737 20.25 1.21 30.13
N GLY A 738 19.46 1.38 29.08
CA GLY A 738 18.14 0.79 28.91
C GLY A 738 17.03 1.76 29.33
N PHE A 739 15.82 1.56 28.78
CA PHE A 739 14.65 2.37 29.09
C PHE A 739 13.88 1.81 30.29
N THR A 740 13.33 2.70 31.12
CA THR A 740 12.31 2.37 32.12
C THR A 740 10.98 3.00 31.70
N ILE A 741 9.95 2.18 31.53
CA ILE A 741 8.56 2.60 31.36
C ILE A 741 7.89 2.54 32.74
N THR A 742 7.33 3.64 33.22
CA THR A 742 6.62 3.69 34.51
C THR A 742 5.17 4.08 34.28
N ASN A 743 4.23 3.22 34.68
CA ASN A 743 2.81 3.54 34.65
C ASN A 743 2.29 3.90 36.03
N LYS A 744 1.70 5.08 36.13
CA LYS A 744 0.98 5.57 37.31
C LYS A 744 -0.51 5.35 37.13
N GLU A 745 -1.20 4.81 38.13
CA GLU A 745 -2.66 4.72 38.09
C GLU A 745 -3.25 6.14 38.12
N LYS A 746 -4.16 6.44 37.18
CA LYS A 746 -4.87 7.72 37.17
C LYS A 746 -5.88 7.74 38.32
N PRO A 747 -6.07 8.89 39.00
CA PRO A 747 -7.18 9.06 39.94
C PRO A 747 -8.51 8.70 39.26
N GLU A 748 -9.42 8.03 39.98
CA GLU A 748 -10.75 7.80 39.44
C GLU A 748 -11.47 9.14 39.24
N GLU A 749 -12.00 9.34 38.03
CA GLU A 749 -12.95 10.41 37.78
C GLU A 749 -14.19 10.18 38.66
N PRO A 750 -14.69 11.22 39.37
CA PRO A 750 -15.83 11.05 40.25
C PRO A 750 -17.05 10.59 39.44
N LYS A 751 -17.66 9.48 39.87
CA LYS A 751 -18.93 9.03 39.29
C LYS A 751 -19.95 10.15 39.43
N THR A 752 -20.58 10.51 38.32
CA THR A 752 -21.59 11.57 38.26
C THR A 752 -22.93 11.03 37.76
N ARG A 753 -24.02 11.72 38.09
CA ARG A 753 -25.36 11.52 37.52
C ARG A 753 -25.93 12.85 37.01
N ASP A 754 -26.79 12.76 36.00
CA ASP A 754 -27.60 13.87 35.51
C ASP A 754 -29.00 13.75 36.12
N ILE A 755 -29.57 14.83 36.65
CA ILE A 755 -30.90 14.84 37.27
C ILE A 755 -31.85 15.72 36.47
N LYS A 756 -32.89 15.11 35.91
CA LYS A 756 -33.95 15.78 35.14
C LYS A 756 -34.94 16.47 36.06
N VAL A 757 -35.47 17.60 35.60
CA VAL A 757 -36.52 18.37 36.28
C VAL A 757 -37.60 18.75 35.27
N THR A 758 -38.86 18.53 35.63
CA THR A 758 -40.02 19.01 34.87
C THR A 758 -40.92 19.85 35.76
N LYS A 759 -41.40 20.99 35.26
CA LYS A 759 -42.38 21.84 35.92
C LYS A 759 -43.77 21.54 35.39
N ARG A 760 -44.67 21.19 36.29
CA ARG A 760 -46.12 21.12 36.07
C ARG A 760 -46.81 22.33 36.68
N TRP A 761 -47.87 22.78 36.03
CA TRP A 761 -48.78 23.79 36.53
C TRP A 761 -50.18 23.15 36.66
N ASP A 762 -50.79 23.28 37.84
CA ASP A 762 -52.13 22.78 38.18
C ASP A 762 -53.01 24.02 38.47
N LEU A 763 -53.49 24.63 37.39
CA LEU A 763 -54.09 25.98 37.34
C LEU A 763 -55.61 25.91 37.33
N VAL A 764 -56.29 26.95 37.82
CA VAL A 764 -57.77 26.99 37.80
C VAL A 764 -58.31 27.49 36.45
N ASP A 765 -57.58 28.38 35.77
CA ASP A 765 -57.96 28.98 34.48
C ASP A 765 -57.01 28.64 33.30
N GLY A 766 -55.89 27.97 33.57
CA GLY A 766 -55.00 27.38 32.55
C GLY A 766 -53.93 28.30 31.98
N GLU A 767 -54.03 29.62 32.16
CA GLU A 767 -52.98 30.58 31.77
C GLU A 767 -51.83 30.58 32.79
N LYS A 768 -50.61 30.36 32.31
CA LYS A 768 -49.42 30.25 33.18
C LYS A 768 -49.04 31.64 33.69
N PRO A 769 -48.83 31.83 35.01
CA PRO A 769 -48.72 33.16 35.61
C PRO A 769 -47.38 33.87 35.32
N VAL A 770 -46.41 33.17 34.75
CA VAL A 770 -45.07 33.67 34.38
C VAL A 770 -44.56 32.94 33.14
N ASP A 771 -43.75 33.61 32.33
CA ASP A 771 -43.07 33.01 31.16
C ASP A 771 -42.02 31.95 31.56
N LYS A 772 -41.43 32.13 32.75
CA LYS A 772 -40.32 31.31 33.27
C LYS A 772 -40.24 31.29 34.79
N ILE A 773 -39.53 30.29 35.32
CA ILE A 773 -39.14 30.15 36.73
C ILE A 773 -37.66 29.72 36.83
N ASP A 774 -37.04 29.92 37.98
CA ASP A 774 -35.79 29.26 38.36
C ASP A 774 -36.06 28.12 39.34
N VAL A 775 -35.42 26.97 39.13
CA VAL A 775 -35.34 25.87 40.10
C VAL A 775 -33.90 25.75 40.60
N GLU A 776 -33.70 25.64 41.90
CA GLU A 776 -32.39 25.49 42.54
C GLU A 776 -32.18 24.04 43.02
N LEU A 777 -30.95 23.53 42.82
CA LEU A 777 -30.54 22.19 43.24
C LEU A 777 -29.95 22.20 44.65
N TYR A 778 -30.39 21.25 45.48
CA TYR A 778 -29.93 21.01 46.85
C TYR A 778 -29.20 19.67 46.93
N ARG A 779 -28.16 19.58 47.76
CA ARG A 779 -27.35 18.37 48.03
C ARG A 779 -27.30 18.11 49.53
N ASN A 780 -27.71 16.93 49.96
CA ASN A 780 -27.89 16.53 51.37
C ASN A 780 -28.74 17.50 52.21
N GLY A 781 -29.60 18.31 51.57
CA GLY A 781 -30.44 19.33 52.21
C GLY A 781 -29.88 20.75 52.19
N GLU A 782 -28.62 20.96 51.79
CA GLU A 782 -28.00 22.28 51.62
C GLU A 782 -28.11 22.76 50.17
N SER A 783 -28.22 24.07 49.92
CA SER A 783 -28.23 24.58 48.53
C SER A 783 -26.86 24.39 47.86
N THR A 784 -26.86 24.00 46.59
CA THR A 784 -25.65 23.98 45.76
C THR A 784 -25.39 25.30 45.02
N GLY A 785 -26.32 26.25 45.08
CA GLY A 785 -26.33 27.49 44.29
C GLY A 785 -26.55 27.28 42.77
N LYS A 786 -26.58 26.04 42.27
CA LYS A 786 -26.90 25.73 40.87
C LYS A 786 -28.39 25.94 40.62
N LYS A 787 -28.72 26.74 39.62
CA LYS A 787 -30.09 26.99 39.14
C LYS A 787 -30.31 26.48 37.72
N LEU A 788 -31.56 26.18 37.43
CA LEU A 788 -32.07 25.70 36.14
C LEU A 788 -33.34 26.49 35.80
N GLU A 789 -33.29 27.27 34.73
CA GLU A 789 -34.45 28.02 34.24
C GLU A 789 -35.41 27.09 33.51
N LEU A 790 -36.70 27.09 33.88
CA LEU A 790 -37.76 26.35 33.20
C LEU A 790 -38.78 27.34 32.63
N ASN A 791 -39.10 27.20 31.35
CA ASN A 791 -39.91 28.17 30.59
C ASN A 791 -40.68 27.47 29.46
N ALA A 792 -41.58 28.20 28.77
CA ALA A 792 -42.34 27.62 27.67
C ALA A 792 -41.46 27.07 26.51
N GLY A 793 -40.32 27.70 26.23
CA GLY A 793 -39.40 27.32 25.16
C GLY A 793 -38.64 26.01 25.39
N ASN A 794 -38.38 25.62 26.65
CA ASN A 794 -37.84 24.31 27.01
C ASN A 794 -38.91 23.30 27.42
N ASN A 795 -40.17 23.52 27.01
CA ASN A 795 -41.34 22.72 27.39
C ASN A 795 -41.48 22.54 28.91
N TRP A 796 -41.07 23.55 29.68
CA TRP A 796 -41.03 23.53 31.14
C TRP A 796 -40.16 22.39 31.71
N SER A 797 -39.08 22.03 31.02
CA SER A 797 -38.22 20.90 31.35
C SER A 797 -36.72 21.19 31.15
N GLY A 798 -35.87 20.52 31.92
CA GLY A 798 -34.42 20.66 31.85
C GLY A 798 -33.69 19.64 32.72
N GLU A 799 -32.37 19.75 32.84
CA GLU A 799 -31.58 18.80 33.64
C GLU A 799 -30.29 19.40 34.22
N PHE A 800 -30.00 19.05 35.47
CA PHE A 800 -28.75 19.36 36.15
C PHE A 800 -27.72 18.28 35.83
N LYS A 801 -26.69 18.64 35.05
CA LYS A 801 -25.67 17.69 34.59
C LYS A 801 -24.47 17.54 35.53
N GLY A 802 -23.81 16.39 35.47
CA GLY A 802 -22.49 16.16 36.07
C GLY A 802 -22.48 16.30 37.59
N LEU A 803 -23.48 15.77 38.28
CA LEU A 803 -23.60 15.84 39.74
C LEU A 803 -22.86 14.66 40.39
N GLU A 804 -21.86 14.95 41.22
CA GLU A 804 -21.07 13.93 41.93
C GLU A 804 -21.96 12.97 42.74
N ILE A 805 -21.69 11.66 42.69
CA ILE A 805 -22.53 10.66 43.36
C ILE A 805 -22.16 10.47 44.83
N ALA A 806 -20.91 10.66 45.24
CA ALA A 806 -20.45 10.51 46.62
C ALA A 806 -19.21 11.38 46.90
N ASP A 807 -18.85 11.54 48.18
CA ASP A 807 -17.62 12.24 48.58
C ASP A 807 -16.38 11.40 48.22
N LYS A 808 -15.36 12.06 47.66
CA LYS A 808 -14.09 11.44 47.24
C LYS A 808 -13.29 10.87 48.42
N ASN A 809 -13.56 11.34 49.65
CA ASN A 809 -12.87 10.92 50.87
C ASN A 809 -13.65 9.86 51.67
N THR A 810 -14.96 9.73 51.45
CA THR A 810 -15.86 8.80 52.16
C THR A 810 -16.90 8.18 51.20
N PRO A 811 -16.46 7.33 50.25
CA PRO A 811 -17.29 6.84 49.13
C PRO A 811 -18.42 5.85 49.50
N ALA A 812 -18.72 5.67 50.80
CA ALA A 812 -19.72 4.74 51.31
C ALA A 812 -21.13 5.34 51.48
N VAL A 813 -21.30 6.65 51.25
CA VAL A 813 -22.59 7.34 51.35
C VAL A 813 -22.82 8.17 50.09
N GLU A 814 -23.87 7.85 49.32
CA GLU A 814 -24.23 8.67 48.16
C GLU A 814 -24.83 10.02 48.58
N TYR A 815 -24.51 11.07 47.82
CA TYR A 815 -25.15 12.37 47.90
C TYR A 815 -26.63 12.24 47.50
N ARG A 816 -27.52 12.67 48.39
CA ARG A 816 -28.95 12.81 48.10
C ARG A 816 -29.23 14.21 47.57
N TYR A 817 -29.62 14.29 46.31
CA TYR A 817 -30.06 15.53 45.69
C TYR A 817 -31.57 15.71 45.83
N SER A 818 -31.99 16.97 45.87
CA SER A 818 -33.38 17.42 45.77
C SER A 818 -33.42 18.79 45.08
N ILE A 819 -34.61 19.30 44.81
CA ILE A 819 -34.80 20.61 44.17
C ILE A 819 -35.73 21.51 45.00
N LYS A 820 -35.65 22.81 44.79
CA LYS A 820 -36.66 23.80 45.21
C LYS A 820 -36.88 24.87 44.15
N GLU A 821 -38.10 25.38 44.03
CA GLU A 821 -38.38 26.57 43.23
C GLU A 821 -37.85 27.84 43.93
N VAL A 822 -37.16 28.69 43.17
CA VAL A 822 -36.56 29.91 43.69
C VAL A 822 -37.66 30.93 43.98
N GLY A 823 -37.81 31.28 45.26
CA GLY A 823 -38.87 32.17 45.75
C GLY A 823 -39.98 31.46 46.53
N GLU A 824 -39.97 30.13 46.60
CA GLU A 824 -40.85 29.38 47.51
C GLU A 824 -40.49 29.69 48.98
N VAL A 825 -41.52 29.94 49.79
CA VAL A 825 -41.43 30.04 51.25
C VAL A 825 -42.50 29.13 51.86
N ASN A 826 -42.07 28.12 52.61
CA ASN A 826 -42.93 27.18 53.35
C ASN A 826 -43.98 26.45 52.48
N GLY A 827 -43.59 25.95 51.29
CA GLY A 827 -44.51 25.26 50.37
C GLY A 827 -45.48 26.19 49.64
N LEU A 828 -45.27 27.50 49.69
CA LEU A 828 -46.05 28.50 48.96
C LEU A 828 -45.13 29.40 48.11
N ILE A 829 -45.59 29.77 46.93
CA ILE A 829 -44.96 30.81 46.09
C ILE A 829 -46.04 31.71 45.50
N GLN A 830 -45.73 32.97 45.24
CA GLN A 830 -46.70 33.96 44.74
C GLN A 830 -46.21 34.59 43.44
N PHE A 831 -47.08 34.63 42.43
CA PHE A 831 -46.86 35.31 41.17
C PHE A 831 -48.01 36.29 40.93
N GLY A 832 -47.73 37.59 41.04
CA GLY A 832 -48.78 38.63 41.05
C GLY A 832 -49.73 38.47 42.24
N SER A 833 -51.05 38.55 41.98
CA SER A 833 -52.12 38.26 42.96
C SER A 833 -52.62 36.81 42.89
N LYS A 834 -51.76 35.86 42.49
CA LYS A 834 -52.03 34.42 42.56
C LYS A 834 -51.00 33.76 43.48
N THR A 835 -51.49 33.13 44.55
CA THR A 835 -50.68 32.24 45.39
C THR A 835 -50.71 30.82 44.82
N PHE A 836 -49.66 30.05 45.01
CA PHE A 836 -49.56 28.65 44.58
C PHE A 836 -49.01 27.79 45.71
N GLU A 837 -49.62 26.63 45.92
CA GLU A 837 -49.04 25.53 46.71
C GLU A 837 -48.02 24.78 45.87
N VAL A 838 -46.81 24.66 46.40
CA VAL A 838 -45.64 24.10 45.72
C VAL A 838 -45.37 22.70 46.24
N SER A 839 -45.29 21.73 45.33
CA SER A 839 -45.12 20.33 45.66
C SER A 839 -44.06 19.66 44.77
N TYR A 840 -43.37 18.67 45.33
CA TYR A 840 -42.28 17.95 44.68
C TYR A 840 -42.57 16.45 44.69
N SER A 841 -42.28 15.80 43.56
CA SER A 841 -42.46 14.35 43.37
C SER A 841 -41.37 13.79 42.45
N GLY A 842 -41.25 12.47 42.37
CA GLY A 842 -40.13 11.81 41.69
C GLY A 842 -38.87 11.77 42.56
N ASP A 843 -37.76 11.32 41.97
CA ASP A 843 -36.50 11.04 42.67
C ASP A 843 -35.27 11.25 41.77
N MET A 844 -34.09 10.83 42.23
CA MET A 844 -32.82 10.98 41.51
C MET A 844 -32.65 10.03 40.30
N GLU A 845 -33.52 9.03 40.14
CA GLU A 845 -33.44 8.03 39.05
C GLU A 845 -34.48 8.32 37.97
N SER A 846 -35.72 8.64 38.40
CA SER A 846 -36.83 9.04 37.54
C SER A 846 -36.80 10.52 37.13
N GLY A 847 -36.10 11.37 37.89
CA GLY A 847 -36.15 12.83 37.79
C GLY A 847 -37.25 13.44 38.66
N PHE A 848 -37.12 14.73 38.95
CA PHE A 848 -38.06 15.45 39.82
C PHE A 848 -39.15 16.19 39.04
N ILE A 849 -40.39 16.10 39.51
CA ILE A 849 -41.52 16.89 39.03
C ILE A 849 -41.91 17.89 40.12
N LEU A 850 -41.64 19.17 39.83
CA LEU A 850 -42.11 20.33 40.59
C LEU A 850 -43.51 20.69 40.09
N THR A 851 -44.51 20.73 40.96
CA THR A 851 -45.88 21.10 40.61
C THR A 851 -46.35 22.29 41.44
N ASN A 852 -46.80 23.36 40.76
CA ASN A 852 -47.47 24.48 41.41
C ASN A 852 -48.97 24.37 41.17
N LYS A 853 -49.70 24.23 42.27
CA LYS A 853 -51.15 24.20 42.30
C LYS A 853 -51.68 25.57 42.72
N GLU A 854 -52.55 26.16 41.93
CA GLU A 854 -53.07 27.49 42.23
C GLU A 854 -53.93 27.47 43.49
N LYS A 855 -53.64 28.40 44.41
CA LYS A 855 -54.29 28.56 45.70
C LYS A 855 -55.02 29.90 45.72
N PRO A 856 -56.37 29.92 45.72
CA PRO A 856 -57.14 31.16 45.73
C PRO A 856 -56.78 32.08 46.91
N GLU A 857 -56.73 33.39 46.65
CA GLU A 857 -56.55 34.40 47.70
C GLU A 857 -57.78 34.46 48.63
N ILE A 858 -57.54 34.58 49.95
CA ILE A 858 -58.59 34.78 50.97
C ILE A 858 -58.13 35.83 51.99
N PRO A 859 -58.65 37.08 51.91
CA PRO A 859 -58.71 38.01 53.04
C PRO A 859 -59.79 37.57 54.07
N PRO A 860 -59.72 38.00 55.34
CA PRO A 860 -59.98 37.08 56.46
C PRO A 860 -61.43 36.84 56.93
N GLU A 861 -61.77 35.53 56.95
CA GLU A 861 -62.52 34.74 57.96
C GLU A 861 -64.00 34.97 58.35
N THR A 862 -64.75 33.85 58.22
CA THR A 862 -66.04 33.46 58.87
C THR A 862 -67.31 34.24 58.46
N PRO A 863 -68.51 33.59 58.37
CA PRO A 863 -68.91 32.29 58.92
C PRO A 863 -69.24 31.25 57.77
N PRO A 864 -69.97 30.12 57.96
CA PRO A 864 -70.04 29.06 56.95
C PRO A 864 -71.00 29.39 55.80
N THR A 865 -70.63 29.01 54.58
CA THR A 865 -71.42 29.22 53.37
C THR A 865 -72.66 28.29 53.31
N PRO A 866 -73.81 28.77 52.80
CA PRO A 866 -75.04 28.00 52.69
C PRO A 866 -74.96 26.91 51.60
N PRO A 867 -75.84 25.89 51.65
CA PRO A 867 -75.88 24.85 50.62
C PRO A 867 -76.22 25.42 49.24
N THR A 868 -75.68 24.78 48.20
CA THR A 868 -75.91 25.10 46.79
C THR A 868 -76.66 23.98 46.06
N ARG A 869 -77.27 24.32 44.92
CA ARG A 869 -77.97 23.43 44.00
C ARG A 869 -77.55 23.72 42.55
N ASP A 870 -77.72 22.74 41.67
CA ASP A 870 -77.43 22.85 40.25
C ASP A 870 -78.74 22.74 39.44
N ILE A 871 -78.86 23.49 38.33
CA ILE A 871 -80.05 23.50 37.48
C ILE A 871 -79.65 23.20 36.04
N HIS A 872 -80.13 22.08 35.51
CA HIS A 872 -79.92 21.64 34.13
C HIS A 872 -80.90 22.32 33.17
N ILE A 873 -80.42 22.73 31.99
CA ILE A 873 -81.18 23.40 30.94
C ILE A 873 -81.02 22.64 29.63
N VAL A 874 -82.12 22.43 28.90
CA VAL A 874 -82.13 21.84 27.56
C VAL A 874 -82.91 22.74 26.60
N LYS A 875 -82.37 22.98 25.41
CA LYS A 875 -83.03 23.74 24.34
C LYS A 875 -83.53 22.80 23.25
N LYS A 876 -84.80 22.93 22.91
CA LYS A 876 -85.51 22.25 21.83
C LYS A 876 -85.87 23.25 20.74
N TRP A 877 -85.97 22.74 19.52
CA TRP A 877 -86.41 23.47 18.34
C TRP A 877 -87.56 22.70 17.69
N ASP A 878 -88.66 23.39 17.37
CA ASP A 878 -89.86 22.84 16.74
C ASP A 878 -90.11 23.68 15.47
N LEU A 879 -89.52 23.24 14.36
CA LEU A 879 -89.21 24.06 13.19
C LEU A 879 -90.04 23.64 11.96
N VAL A 880 -90.25 24.57 11.03
CA VAL A 880 -90.81 24.31 9.70
C VAL A 880 -89.68 23.87 8.76
N GLY A 881 -89.05 22.74 9.09
CA GLY A 881 -87.86 22.21 8.42
C GLY A 881 -86.81 21.72 9.42
N ASN A 882 -85.66 21.24 8.93
CA ASN A 882 -84.63 20.65 9.80
C ASN A 882 -83.46 21.60 10.14
N GLU A 883 -83.39 22.77 9.51
CA GLU A 883 -82.27 23.70 9.65
C GLU A 883 -82.51 24.71 10.78
N LYS A 884 -81.63 24.69 11.78
CA LYS A 884 -81.71 25.54 12.98
C LYS A 884 -81.32 26.98 12.61
N PRO A 885 -82.07 28.01 13.07
CA PRO A 885 -81.88 29.39 12.61
C PRO A 885 -80.58 30.05 13.09
N VAL A 886 -79.91 29.48 14.10
CA VAL A 886 -78.62 29.95 14.65
C VAL A 886 -77.77 28.76 15.09
N ALA A 887 -76.44 28.92 15.05
CA ALA A 887 -75.48 27.93 15.54
C ALA A 887 -75.43 27.84 17.08
N ARG A 888 -75.83 28.91 17.79
CA ARG A 888 -75.88 28.99 19.26
C ARG A 888 -76.97 29.96 19.73
N ILE A 889 -77.34 29.85 21.01
CA ILE A 889 -78.16 30.82 21.75
C ILE A 889 -77.51 31.15 23.11
N GLU A 890 -77.96 32.23 23.75
CA GLU A 890 -77.67 32.54 25.14
C GLU A 890 -78.94 32.38 26.00
N VAL A 891 -78.84 31.65 27.10
CA VAL A 891 -79.88 31.54 28.14
C VAL A 891 -79.40 32.27 29.39
N GLU A 892 -80.19 33.17 29.94
CA GLU A 892 -79.88 33.91 31.17
C GLU A 892 -80.67 33.38 32.37
N LEU A 893 -79.99 33.24 33.51
CA LEU A 893 -80.57 32.78 34.77
C LEU A 893 -81.17 33.95 35.56
N TYR A 894 -82.38 33.75 36.08
CA TYR A 894 -83.12 34.69 36.92
C TYR A 894 -83.31 34.11 38.32
N ARG A 895 -83.25 34.96 39.35
CA ARG A 895 -83.45 34.64 40.77
C ARG A 895 -84.49 35.57 41.37
N ASP A 896 -85.52 35.01 41.99
CA ASP A 896 -86.69 35.72 42.51
C ASP A 896 -87.25 36.75 41.50
N GLY A 897 -87.29 36.36 40.21
CA GLY A 897 -87.78 37.18 39.10
C GLY A 897 -86.80 38.25 38.57
N LYS A 898 -85.56 38.33 39.07
CA LYS A 898 -84.54 39.30 38.61
C LYS A 898 -83.39 38.60 37.89
N ALA A 899 -82.90 39.19 36.80
CA ALA A 899 -81.74 38.67 36.06
C ALA A 899 -80.50 38.61 36.98
N THR A 900 -79.77 37.49 36.94
CA THR A 900 -78.53 37.32 37.73
C THR A 900 -77.26 37.72 36.98
N GLY A 901 -77.37 38.00 35.68
CA GLY A 901 -76.22 38.21 34.79
C GLY A 901 -75.45 36.92 34.43
N LYS A 902 -75.76 35.77 35.06
CA LYS A 902 -75.21 34.47 34.64
C LYS A 902 -75.90 34.02 33.37
N VAL A 903 -75.09 33.74 32.34
CA VAL A 903 -75.53 33.28 31.02
C VAL A 903 -74.90 31.93 30.70
N LEU A 904 -75.64 31.09 29.99
CA LEU A 904 -75.25 29.77 29.51
C LEU A 904 -75.44 29.72 28.00
N GLU A 905 -74.38 29.44 27.25
CA GLU A 905 -74.47 29.22 25.80
C GLU A 905 -74.98 27.79 25.51
N LEU A 906 -76.01 27.66 24.68
CA LEU A 906 -76.50 26.37 24.18
C LEU A 906 -76.33 26.31 22.66
N ASN A 907 -75.74 25.23 22.16
CA ASN A 907 -75.31 25.09 20.77
C ASN A 907 -75.28 23.60 20.36
N GLU A 908 -74.90 23.30 19.12
CA GLU A 908 -74.87 21.90 18.66
C GLU A 908 -73.81 21.02 19.35
N SER A 909 -72.64 21.58 19.72
CA SER A 909 -71.56 20.79 20.32
C SER A 909 -71.81 20.42 21.79
N ASN A 910 -72.67 21.16 22.51
CA ASN A 910 -73.19 20.76 23.82
C ASN A 910 -74.56 20.04 23.76
N ASN A 911 -74.93 19.52 22.59
CA ASN A 911 -76.22 18.87 22.31
C ASN A 911 -77.43 19.73 22.71
N TRP A 912 -77.29 21.06 22.58
CA TRP A 912 -78.25 22.06 23.00
C TRP A 912 -78.62 21.97 24.49
N SER A 913 -77.65 21.59 25.34
CA SER A 913 -77.85 21.36 26.78
C SER A 913 -76.68 21.86 27.64
N GLY A 914 -76.97 22.23 28.88
CA GLY A 914 -75.97 22.77 29.81
C GLY A 914 -76.54 22.91 31.22
N SER A 915 -75.76 23.48 32.15
CA SER A 915 -76.17 23.58 33.56
C SER A 915 -75.68 24.87 34.21
N PHE A 916 -76.51 25.49 35.04
CA PHE A 916 -76.09 26.50 36.00
C PHE A 916 -75.78 25.81 37.33
N THR A 917 -74.50 25.71 37.68
CA THR A 917 -74.05 25.02 38.89
C THR A 917 -73.71 25.98 40.04
N GLY A 918 -73.66 25.46 41.26
CA GLY A 918 -73.26 26.21 42.45
C GLY A 918 -74.20 27.37 42.80
N LEU A 919 -75.51 27.22 42.58
CA LEU A 919 -76.50 28.25 42.88
C LEU A 919 -76.92 28.16 44.35
N GLU A 920 -76.88 29.28 45.08
CA GLU A 920 -77.27 29.36 46.49
C GLU A 920 -78.70 28.84 46.68
N VAL A 921 -78.93 27.88 47.58
CA VAL A 921 -80.29 27.34 47.82
C VAL A 921 -81.18 28.36 48.53
N ARG A 922 -80.61 29.19 49.43
CA ARG A 922 -81.34 30.12 50.29
C ARG A 922 -80.75 31.52 50.31
N ASP A 923 -81.61 32.48 50.63
CA ASP A 923 -81.21 33.84 50.97
C ASP A 923 -80.44 33.82 52.31
N GLY A 924 -79.18 34.28 52.30
CA GLY A 924 -78.36 34.35 53.51
C GLY A 924 -78.90 35.29 54.60
N SER A 925 -79.87 36.15 54.25
CA SER A 925 -80.58 37.03 55.20
C SER A 925 -81.88 36.42 55.76
N ASP A 926 -82.42 35.37 55.13
CA ASP A 926 -83.58 34.60 55.61
C ASP A 926 -83.39 33.10 55.31
N PRO A 927 -82.78 32.35 56.25
CA PRO A 927 -82.52 30.91 56.06
C PRO A 927 -83.79 30.04 56.09
N SER A 928 -84.99 30.63 56.14
CA SER A 928 -86.26 29.92 55.92
C SER A 928 -86.77 30.00 54.47
N ARG A 929 -86.23 30.90 53.64
CA ARG A 929 -86.64 31.08 52.23
C ARG A 929 -85.62 30.48 51.25
N ASP A 930 -86.04 29.46 50.50
CA ASP A 930 -85.34 29.02 49.30
C ASP A 930 -85.47 30.08 48.18
N TYR A 931 -84.39 30.32 47.44
CA TYR A 931 -84.41 31.18 46.25
C TYR A 931 -85.13 30.49 45.10
N ILE A 932 -86.06 31.19 44.43
CA ILE A 932 -86.74 30.65 43.25
C ILE A 932 -85.95 31.04 42.00
N TYR A 933 -85.45 30.03 41.28
CA TYR A 933 -84.72 30.21 40.04
C TYR A 933 -85.58 29.88 38.81
N THR A 934 -85.46 30.72 37.78
CA THR A 934 -86.05 30.53 36.46
C THR A 934 -85.04 30.91 35.38
N VAL A 935 -85.31 30.59 34.12
CA VAL A 935 -84.43 30.96 32.99
C VAL A 935 -85.19 31.69 31.90
N LYS A 936 -84.46 32.43 31.08
CA LYS A 936 -84.98 33.12 29.90
C LYS A 936 -83.96 33.13 28.77
N GLU A 937 -84.37 32.82 27.55
CA GLU A 937 -83.53 32.98 26.35
C GLU A 937 -83.31 34.48 26.05
N ARG A 938 -82.07 34.86 25.71
CA ARG A 938 -81.74 36.26 25.42
C ARG A 938 -82.20 36.67 24.03
N GLY A 939 -82.75 37.89 23.96
CA GLY A 939 -83.44 38.42 22.78
C GLY A 939 -84.96 38.19 22.79
N GLU A 940 -85.46 37.25 23.59
CA GLU A 940 -86.90 36.97 23.69
C GLU A 940 -87.64 38.11 24.41
N ASN A 941 -88.79 38.51 23.88
CA ASN A 941 -89.64 39.56 24.42
C ASN A 941 -91.10 39.10 24.54
N GLY A 942 -91.48 38.62 25.72
CA GLY A 942 -92.87 38.27 26.04
C GLY A 942 -93.29 36.91 25.50
N GLY A 943 -92.35 35.96 25.39
CA GLY A 943 -92.58 34.66 24.76
C GLY A 943 -92.50 34.68 23.23
N PHE A 944 -92.02 35.77 22.63
CA PHE A 944 -91.76 35.89 21.18
C PHE A 944 -90.28 36.18 20.93
N LEU A 945 -89.73 35.57 19.88
CA LEU A 945 -88.35 35.79 19.43
C LEU A 945 -88.31 35.78 17.89
N ARG A 946 -87.61 36.74 17.26
CA ARG A 946 -87.31 36.73 15.81
C ARG A 946 -85.81 36.49 15.63
N ILE A 947 -85.45 35.56 14.74
CA ILE A 947 -84.05 35.18 14.46
C ILE A 947 -83.83 35.24 12.96
N GLY A 948 -83.06 36.23 12.50
CA GLY A 948 -83.03 36.58 11.07
C GLY A 948 -84.44 36.96 10.62
N ASP A 949 -84.95 36.26 9.61
CA ASP A 949 -86.30 36.49 9.10
C ASP A 949 -87.39 35.57 9.68
N ARG A 950 -87.03 34.64 10.56
CA ARG A 950 -87.94 33.61 11.10
C ARG A 950 -88.49 34.03 12.46
N ASP A 951 -89.80 33.91 12.66
CA ASP A 951 -90.49 34.22 13.93
C ASP A 951 -90.80 32.96 14.75
N PHE A 952 -90.65 33.05 16.07
CA PHE A 952 -90.82 31.95 17.00
C PHE A 952 -91.70 32.33 18.19
N ASP A 953 -92.64 31.45 18.55
CA ASP A 953 -93.16 31.36 19.93
C ASP A 953 -92.13 30.64 20.80
N VAL A 954 -91.82 31.19 21.98
CA VAL A 954 -90.88 30.62 22.95
C VAL A 954 -91.65 30.17 24.19
N SER A 955 -91.57 28.88 24.51
CA SER A 955 -92.18 28.28 25.70
C SER A 955 -91.16 27.66 26.63
N TYR A 956 -91.49 27.66 27.93
CA TYR A 956 -90.65 27.16 29.01
C TYR A 956 -91.42 26.09 29.79
N GLU A 957 -90.82 24.90 29.94
CA GLU A 957 -91.35 23.78 30.71
C GLU A 957 -90.33 23.35 31.78
N GLY A 958 -90.80 22.71 32.85
CA GLY A 958 -89.94 22.23 33.95
C GLY A 958 -89.87 23.16 35.17
N SER A 959 -88.88 22.93 36.04
CA SER A 959 -88.70 23.62 37.33
C SER A 959 -87.23 23.59 37.78
N MET A 960 -86.90 24.39 38.79
CA MET A 960 -85.57 24.42 39.42
C MET A 960 -85.16 23.13 40.16
N ASP A 961 -86.06 22.15 40.33
CA ASP A 961 -85.76 20.82 40.87
C ASP A 961 -85.64 19.74 39.77
N SER A 962 -86.26 19.95 38.61
CA SER A 962 -86.24 19.01 37.47
C SER A 962 -85.32 19.43 36.32
N GLY A 963 -84.82 20.66 36.35
CA GLY A 963 -84.30 21.36 35.18
C GLY A 963 -85.41 21.97 34.32
N PHE A 964 -85.01 22.83 33.37
CA PHE A 964 -85.90 23.53 32.45
C PHE A 964 -85.67 23.12 30.99
N VAL A 965 -86.75 23.00 30.24
CA VAL A 965 -86.74 22.81 28.78
C VAL A 965 -87.28 24.06 28.11
N ILE A 966 -86.47 24.67 27.24
CA ILE A 966 -86.84 25.83 26.43
C ILE A 966 -87.20 25.30 25.04
N THR A 967 -88.39 25.61 24.52
CA THR A 967 -88.79 25.23 23.15
C THR A 967 -89.11 26.48 22.35
N ASN A 968 -88.50 26.60 21.17
CA ASN A 968 -88.89 27.64 20.21
C ASN A 968 -89.63 26.96 19.08
N LYS A 969 -90.91 27.31 18.96
CA LYS A 969 -91.80 26.84 17.91
C LYS A 969 -91.88 27.90 16.82
N GLU A 970 -91.45 27.52 15.63
CA GLU A 970 -91.48 28.38 14.47
C GLU A 970 -92.92 28.66 14.02
N LYS A 971 -93.23 29.92 13.74
CA LYS A 971 -94.44 30.31 13.04
C LYS A 971 -94.19 30.15 11.54
N PRO A 972 -95.05 29.48 10.77
CA PRO A 972 -94.95 29.50 9.32
C PRO A 972 -95.04 30.94 8.83
N GLU A 973 -94.12 31.35 7.95
CA GLU A 973 -94.23 32.64 7.27
C GLU A 973 -95.54 32.68 6.47
N ILE A 974 -96.46 33.57 6.88
CA ILE A 974 -97.55 34.00 6.01
C ILE A 974 -96.88 34.92 4.97
N PRO A 975 -96.95 34.61 3.66
CA PRO A 975 -96.29 35.43 2.66
C PRO A 975 -96.84 36.86 2.70
N PRO A 976 -96.00 37.88 2.42
CA PRO A 976 -96.45 39.26 2.44
C PRO A 976 -97.59 39.46 1.45
N GLU A 977 -98.67 40.14 1.90
CA GLU A 977 -99.66 40.67 0.97
C GLU A 977 -98.96 41.61 -0.01
N THR A 978 -98.99 41.23 -1.29
CA THR A 978 -98.76 42.19 -2.36
C THR A 978 -99.84 43.28 -2.30
N PRO A 979 -99.56 44.52 -2.72
CA PRO A 979 -100.58 45.56 -2.78
C PRO A 979 -101.80 45.08 -3.61
N PRO A 980 -103.02 45.52 -3.28
CA PRO A 980 -104.22 45.12 -4.00
C PRO A 980 -104.24 45.76 -5.40
N GLU A 981 -103.60 45.11 -6.38
CA GLU A 981 -103.83 45.37 -7.79
C GLU A 981 -105.11 44.66 -8.25
N GLU A 982 -106.17 45.45 -8.41
CA GLU A 982 -107.27 45.17 -9.33
C GLU A 982 -107.38 46.34 -10.32
N PRO A 983 -107.80 46.15 -11.59
CA PRO A 983 -108.05 44.89 -12.29
C PRO A 983 -107.19 44.69 -13.55
N GLU A 984 -107.23 43.47 -14.08
CA GLU A 984 -106.65 43.10 -15.38
C GLU A 984 -107.14 44.00 -16.55
N LYS A 985 -106.42 43.96 -17.69
CA LYS A 985 -106.92 43.28 -18.92
C LYS A 985 -105.81 42.94 -19.94
N PRO A 986 -106.02 41.98 -20.87
CA PRO A 986 -104.95 41.10 -21.36
C PRO A 986 -104.59 41.23 -22.85
N GLY A 987 -103.54 40.53 -23.32
CA GLY A 987 -103.04 40.73 -24.69
C GLY A 987 -102.15 39.71 -25.43
N LYS A 988 -102.07 38.42 -25.06
CA LYS A 988 -101.44 37.32 -25.86
C LYS A 988 -99.90 37.39 -26.14
N PRO A 989 -99.26 36.30 -26.64
CA PRO A 989 -97.80 36.16 -26.75
C PRO A 989 -97.23 36.18 -28.18
N ASN A 990 -95.90 36.34 -28.31
CA ASN A 990 -95.02 35.30 -28.88
C ASN A 990 -93.49 35.60 -28.73
N GLU A 991 -92.72 34.53 -28.92
CA GLU A 991 -91.32 34.36 -29.38
C GLU A 991 -90.74 35.40 -30.40
N PRO A 992 -89.41 35.38 -30.76
CA PRO A 992 -88.35 34.39 -30.42
C PRO A 992 -86.93 34.98 -30.11
N GLU A 993 -85.93 34.06 -30.07
CA GLU A 993 -84.58 34.16 -30.69
C GLU A 993 -83.37 34.86 -29.99
N THR A 994 -82.49 34.02 -29.39
CA THR A 994 -81.03 33.84 -29.70
C THR A 994 -80.07 35.07 -29.59
N PRO A 995 -78.74 34.99 -29.89
CA PRO A 995 -77.83 33.83 -30.10
C PRO A 995 -76.50 33.83 -29.27
N GLU A 996 -75.83 32.66 -29.21
CA GLU A 996 -74.37 32.37 -29.47
C GLU A 996 -73.20 33.21 -28.85
N THR A 997 -71.91 32.78 -28.74
CA THR A 997 -71.19 31.47 -28.88
C THR A 997 -69.93 31.41 -27.94
N PRO A 998 -68.66 31.19 -28.38
CA PRO A 998 -67.87 29.94 -28.15
C PRO A 998 -66.63 30.13 -27.22
N ASP A 999 -65.64 29.24 -27.02
CA ASP A 999 -65.19 28.03 -27.76
C ASP A 999 -64.39 27.02 -26.87
N VAL A 1000 -64.18 25.78 -27.33
CA VAL A 1000 -63.19 24.79 -26.82
C VAL A 1000 -62.66 23.89 -27.95
N PRO A 1001 -61.33 23.89 -28.20
CA PRO A 1001 -60.63 22.66 -28.64
C PRO A 1001 -59.18 22.51 -28.07
N ASP A 1002 -58.56 21.33 -27.94
CA ASP A 1002 -59.12 19.96 -27.97
C ASP A 1002 -58.18 18.90 -27.31
N LYS A 1003 -58.65 17.64 -27.29
CA LYS A 1003 -57.97 16.38 -26.90
C LYS A 1003 -58.12 15.37 -28.08
N PRO A 1004 -57.78 14.06 -27.99
CA PRO A 1004 -56.85 13.31 -27.13
C PRO A 1004 -55.91 12.34 -27.93
N ASP A 1005 -55.27 11.43 -27.19
CA ASP A 1005 -55.10 9.98 -27.47
C ASP A 1005 -53.75 9.30 -27.78
N LYS A 1006 -53.78 7.99 -27.53
CA LYS A 1006 -52.71 6.97 -27.30
C LYS A 1006 -52.39 6.15 -28.59
N PRO A 1007 -51.38 5.23 -28.69
CA PRO A 1007 -51.00 4.26 -27.63
C PRO A 1007 -49.58 3.62 -27.59
N ASN A 1008 -49.46 2.68 -26.62
CA ASN A 1008 -48.61 1.46 -26.56
C ASN A 1008 -47.22 1.43 -25.87
N LYS A 1009 -47.21 0.58 -24.84
CA LYS A 1009 -46.12 -0.11 -24.10
C LYS A 1009 -45.55 -1.30 -24.94
N PRO A 1010 -44.60 -2.16 -24.48
CA PRO A 1010 -43.95 -2.25 -23.15
C PRO A 1010 -42.39 -2.37 -23.14
N GLY A 1011 -41.79 -2.25 -21.95
CA GLY A 1011 -40.40 -2.66 -21.68
C GLY A 1011 -39.91 -2.24 -20.28
N ASN A 1012 -39.68 -3.21 -19.38
CA ASN A 1012 -39.20 -3.04 -17.99
C ASN A 1012 -37.91 -3.91 -17.83
N PRO A 1013 -37.02 -3.78 -16.81
CA PRO A 1013 -36.92 -2.84 -15.67
C PRO A 1013 -35.65 -1.95 -15.75
N GLY A 1014 -35.26 -1.10 -14.79
CA GLY A 1014 -35.94 -0.66 -13.56
C GLY A 1014 -34.98 -0.41 -12.38
N ALA A 1015 -34.31 0.76 -12.37
CA ALA A 1015 -33.62 1.34 -11.21
C ALA A 1015 -33.41 2.85 -11.43
N PRO A 1016 -33.72 3.70 -10.42
CA PRO A 1016 -32.79 4.79 -10.11
C PRO A 1016 -32.63 5.06 -8.59
N GLN A 1017 -31.61 5.83 -8.25
CA GLN A 1017 -31.44 6.49 -6.95
C GLN A 1017 -32.34 7.74 -6.85
N THR A 1018 -32.61 8.26 -5.65
CA THR A 1018 -31.97 9.50 -5.11
C THR A 1018 -32.73 10.07 -3.90
N GLY A 1019 -32.00 10.75 -3.01
CA GLY A 1019 -32.50 11.89 -2.23
C GLY A 1019 -33.07 11.62 -0.83
N ASP A 1020 -33.03 12.59 0.09
CA ASP A 1020 -32.18 13.79 0.08
C ASP A 1020 -32.09 14.51 1.43
N GLY A 1021 -31.15 15.45 1.54
CA GLY A 1021 -31.21 16.56 2.50
C GLY A 1021 -30.25 16.53 3.70
N PHE A 1022 -29.30 17.47 3.72
CA PHE A 1022 -29.38 18.65 4.59
C PHE A 1022 -28.47 19.76 4.04
N ASP A 1023 -28.91 21.02 4.12
CA ASP A 1023 -28.26 22.18 3.46
C ASP A 1023 -27.91 23.31 4.45
N MET A 1024 -27.14 24.29 3.96
CA MET A 1024 -26.33 25.25 4.72
C MET A 1024 -27.09 26.27 5.57
N ASN A 1025 -26.48 26.60 6.71
CA ASN A 1025 -26.17 27.97 7.17
C ASN A 1025 -24.91 27.86 8.09
N LEU A 1026 -24.00 28.84 8.22
CA LEU A 1026 -24.06 30.26 7.86
C LEU A 1026 -22.67 30.80 7.42
N TRP A 1027 -22.73 31.82 6.55
CA TRP A 1027 -21.74 32.84 6.15
C TRP A 1027 -20.67 33.30 7.18
N ALA A 1028 -19.56 33.96 6.82
CA ALA A 1028 -18.80 34.13 5.56
C ALA A 1028 -17.51 34.95 5.85
N GLY A 1029 -16.49 34.89 4.98
CA GLY A 1029 -15.24 35.67 5.14
C GLY A 1029 -14.43 35.84 3.86
N LEU A 1030 -14.50 37.03 3.25
CA LEU A 1030 -13.79 37.54 2.06
C LEU A 1030 -12.36 36.98 1.90
N ALA A 1031 -12.00 36.33 0.78
CA ALA A 1031 -11.47 36.93 -0.48
C ALA A 1031 -10.01 37.45 -0.36
N SER A 1032 -9.11 37.37 -1.36
CA SER A 1032 -9.28 37.22 -2.82
C SER A 1032 -7.95 36.82 -3.52
N LEU A 1033 -7.99 36.58 -4.85
CA LEU A 1033 -6.85 36.52 -5.81
C LEU A 1033 -5.85 35.33 -5.69
N SER A 1034 -5.30 34.74 -6.77
CA SER A 1034 -5.70 34.82 -8.19
C SER A 1034 -5.16 33.64 -9.04
N VAL A 1035 -6.12 32.96 -9.67
CA VAL A 1035 -6.09 32.09 -10.87
C VAL A 1035 -4.92 32.25 -11.87
N ALA A 1036 -4.40 31.11 -12.34
CA ALA A 1036 -3.96 30.88 -13.72
C ALA A 1036 -4.33 29.44 -14.17
N ALA A 1037 -4.89 29.29 -15.38
CA ALA A 1037 -5.48 28.06 -15.94
C ALA A 1037 -4.44 26.94 -16.23
N LEU A 1038 -4.71 25.62 -16.29
CA LEU A 1038 -5.82 24.79 -16.86
C LEU A 1038 -5.91 24.75 -18.41
N GLY A 1039 -5.98 23.53 -18.99
CA GLY A 1039 -6.22 23.25 -20.44
C GLY A 1039 -4.98 22.81 -21.23
N PHE A 1040 -4.46 21.58 -21.24
CA PHE A 1040 -5.03 20.21 -21.40
C PHE A 1040 -5.20 19.78 -22.88
N ILE A 1041 -4.55 18.64 -23.24
CA ILE A 1041 -4.69 17.82 -24.48
C ILE A 1041 -4.11 18.41 -25.79
N GLY A 1042 -3.35 17.60 -26.55
CA GLY A 1042 -3.20 17.83 -28.01
C GLY A 1042 -1.93 17.29 -28.68
N SER A 1043 -1.95 16.04 -29.14
CA SER A 1043 -0.91 15.49 -30.02
C SER A 1043 -0.79 16.18 -31.40
N LYS A 1044 0.40 16.07 -32.03
CA LYS A 1044 0.63 15.91 -33.50
C LYS A 1044 1.12 17.10 -34.36
N LYS A 1045 2.43 17.37 -34.23
CA LYS A 1045 3.45 17.35 -35.32
C LYS A 1045 3.54 18.49 -36.37
N ARG A 1046 4.68 19.21 -36.30
CA ARG A 1046 5.44 19.97 -37.33
C ARG A 1046 4.98 21.38 -37.72
N ARG A 1047 5.99 22.16 -38.15
CA ARG A 1047 6.02 23.50 -38.78
C ARG A 1047 5.90 24.70 -37.82
N ASP A 1048 6.66 25.78 -37.97
CA ASP A 1048 7.91 26.07 -38.73
C ASP A 1048 8.73 27.13 -37.92
N GLU A 1049 9.96 27.47 -38.34
CA GLU A 1049 10.73 28.73 -38.10
C GLU A 1049 10.60 29.46 -36.73
N GLU A 1050 11.65 29.72 -35.93
CA GLU A 1050 13.07 30.06 -36.22
C GLU A 1050 14.09 29.34 -35.30
#